data_AF-A0AAU5W5X3-F1
#
_entry.id   AF-A0AAU5W5X3-F1
#
_cell.length_a   1.000
_cell.length_b   1.000
_cell.length_c   1.000
_cell.angle_alpha   90.00
_cell.angle_beta   90.00
_cell.angle_gamma   90.00
#
_symmetry.space_group_name_H-M   'P 1'
#
loop_
_entity.id
_entity.type
_entity.pdbx_description
1 polymer ?
#
loop_
_entity_poly.entity_id
_entity_poly.type
_entity_poly.pdbx_seq_one_letter_code
_entity_poly.pdbx_strand_id
1 'polypeptide(L)'
;MRPAIGTTRRTVLAGAAALGAAVTLPLTLTPGAAHAAAGDAAALRARWHTLLTGGPGLDLTDERIAAAVARTGKAATTAAKGLDPSRTDGLFEDLTSTTLSNHVTTSFKRLATIATAWAVPGTPQHGDTTVRDLLLAGVDWMLTNRYGPGHTRFDNDWDWEIGSALALNDASVLLYDALGADRLERITTAVRHYTPDPNLWRANRQIATGANRVWVSTVVAVNAVLRDDGDALGAVRDALSDVEGSGANSVLAFNDGTDGAAGTGEGFYADGSFLQHYKHPYNGGYGKELLNSLSRLLNLLAGTGWAVTDPALDNVRGWVVDGFDPLLVRGDVMASVCGREIARPSKQGHASAQTVVEAVLRLIPGFPGETGEVFTALVKQWIAEDTYRDFLTVTDPASLVAALRVLDSPVPARGPLVAHKQHPRMDKAAHHRPSFALGISAYSSRIYTYESIQNENLHGWHLSDGMVLLYTDDLGHYSEDYWPTVDPTRLPGTTVVAGRPADAAGQRTTSTADWAGGTALSGTTLGAYGMELRAYGSTLRALKSWFCLDDVIACVGSGIGADAGAVETVVENRKLRDPAAALLVDGAPAPAGTGWSARMDGVRWLHLEGTGGYVFPEPAGLRGLREDRTATWREINLKYGTDTPVTRPYLTLWHDHGDAPSGAGYFWLQAPAASAARTRRWAAAPPVELVSRSTAVHAVRRPSDGLLAANFWSAGTAQELTCDGPASVLVRPDGRTVTVALSDPTQLRSSVVLDLDLPGLTVVSADPGVRTTATGRGLRITADTAGLHGATLDLTLKRS
;
A
#
# COMPACT_ATOMS: atom_id res chain seq x y z
N MET A 1 41.11 -27.89 -14.31
CA MET A 1 41.20 -28.98 -15.29
C MET A 1 40.03 -28.87 -16.25
N ARG A 2 40.29 -28.52 -17.51
CA ARG A 2 39.35 -28.69 -18.63
C ARG A 2 39.46 -30.13 -19.15
N PRO A 3 38.46 -30.62 -19.89
CA PRO A 3 38.73 -30.75 -21.32
C PRO A 3 37.60 -30.25 -22.22
N ALA A 4 38.03 -29.85 -23.41
CA ALA A 4 37.24 -29.50 -24.58
C ALA A 4 37.28 -30.66 -25.60
N ILE A 5 36.65 -30.43 -26.76
CA ILE A 5 36.68 -31.16 -28.05
C ILE A 5 35.48 -32.13 -28.21
N GLY A 6 34.68 -32.09 -29.28
CA GLY A 6 34.73 -31.31 -30.51
C GLY A 6 33.53 -31.63 -31.42
N THR A 7 33.24 -30.71 -32.33
CA THR A 7 32.27 -30.82 -33.43
C THR A 7 32.90 -31.48 -34.65
N THR A 8 32.13 -32.32 -35.37
CA THR A 8 32.45 -32.70 -36.76
C THR A 8 31.19 -32.73 -37.63
N ARG A 9 31.21 -31.94 -38.72
CA ARG A 9 30.26 -31.93 -39.85
C ARG A 9 30.75 -32.86 -40.97
N ARG A 10 29.83 -33.54 -41.66
CA ARG A 10 30.01 -34.10 -43.02
C ARG A 10 28.77 -33.82 -43.88
N THR A 11 28.92 -32.82 -44.77
CA THR A 11 28.63 -32.76 -46.23
C THR A 11 27.98 -34.01 -46.91
N VAL A 12 27.16 -33.98 -47.98
CA VAL A 12 26.55 -32.94 -48.86
C VAL A 12 25.66 -33.61 -49.95
N LEU A 13 24.60 -32.89 -50.41
CA LEU A 13 23.76 -32.94 -51.65
C LEU A 13 23.22 -34.26 -52.28
N ALA A 14 21.91 -34.27 -52.59
CA ALA A 14 21.37 -34.05 -53.96
C ALA A 14 19.82 -34.14 -54.01
N GLY A 15 19.18 -33.30 -54.85
CA GLY A 15 17.86 -33.59 -55.44
C GLY A 15 16.75 -32.56 -55.19
N ALA A 16 16.45 -31.75 -56.20
CA ALA A 16 15.49 -30.64 -56.18
C ALA A 16 14.04 -31.06 -56.54
N ALA A 17 13.12 -30.18 -56.10
CA ALA A 17 11.82 -29.85 -56.70
C ALA A 17 10.61 -30.78 -56.45
N ALA A 18 9.75 -30.37 -55.51
CA ALA A 18 8.30 -30.32 -55.73
C ALA A 18 7.68 -29.23 -54.82
N LEU A 19 6.94 -28.30 -55.42
CA LEU A 19 6.09 -27.33 -54.73
C LEU A 19 5.08 -28.09 -53.86
N GLY A 20 5.02 -27.75 -52.57
CA GLY A 20 3.94 -28.13 -51.66
C GLY A 20 3.68 -26.98 -50.71
N ALA A 21 2.49 -26.39 -50.78
CA ALA A 21 2.06 -25.26 -49.97
C ALA A 21 2.26 -25.54 -48.47
N ALA A 22 3.09 -24.74 -47.81
CA ALA A 22 3.12 -24.67 -46.36
C ALA A 22 1.86 -23.92 -45.90
N VAL A 23 0.81 -24.68 -45.57
CA VAL A 23 -0.30 -24.19 -44.77
C VAL A 23 0.28 -23.83 -43.40
N THR A 24 0.34 -22.53 -43.10
CA THR A 24 0.48 -22.01 -41.74
C THR A 24 -0.75 -22.47 -40.97
N LEU A 25 -0.63 -23.57 -40.22
CA LEU A 25 -1.64 -23.96 -39.23
C LEU A 25 -1.55 -22.97 -38.06
N PRO A 26 -2.62 -22.20 -37.76
CA PRO A 26 -2.70 -21.50 -36.49
C PRO A 26 -2.82 -22.55 -35.38
N LEU A 27 -1.97 -22.42 -34.35
CA LEU A 27 -2.08 -23.15 -33.09
C LEU A 27 -3.38 -22.70 -32.40
N THR A 28 -4.47 -23.40 -32.66
CA THR A 28 -5.68 -23.33 -31.85
C THR A 28 -5.50 -24.23 -30.63
N LEU A 29 -5.23 -23.59 -29.49
CA LEU A 29 -5.38 -24.21 -28.17
C LEU A 29 -6.85 -24.57 -27.96
N THR A 30 -7.13 -25.84 -27.71
CA THR A 30 -8.45 -26.33 -27.31
C THR A 30 -8.74 -26.00 -25.84
N PRO A 31 -9.77 -25.22 -25.50
CA PRO A 31 -10.31 -25.13 -24.15
C PRO A 31 -11.37 -26.21 -23.96
N GLY A 32 -11.12 -27.15 -23.05
CA GLY A 32 -12.09 -28.16 -22.63
C GLY A 32 -13.12 -27.60 -21.66
N ALA A 33 -14.12 -26.88 -22.19
CA ALA A 33 -15.50 -26.78 -21.71
C ALA A 33 -16.28 -25.97 -22.76
N ALA A 34 -17.41 -26.50 -23.20
CA ALA A 34 -18.20 -25.98 -24.33
C ALA A 34 -18.28 -24.44 -24.39
N HIS A 35 -17.61 -23.86 -25.40
CA HIS A 35 -17.79 -22.47 -25.78
C HIS A 35 -19.20 -22.31 -26.36
N ALA A 36 -20.14 -21.86 -25.53
CA ALA A 36 -21.38 -21.26 -26.01
C ALA A 36 -21.05 -19.93 -26.72
N ALA A 37 -21.79 -19.66 -27.79
CA ALA A 37 -21.68 -18.50 -28.66
C ALA A 37 -21.68 -17.17 -27.88
N ALA A 38 -21.06 -16.12 -28.47
CA ALA A 38 -21.07 -14.71 -28.08
C ALA A 38 -21.71 -14.39 -26.72
N GLY A 39 -20.90 -14.10 -25.69
CA GLY A 39 -21.33 -13.94 -24.30
C GLY A 39 -22.63 -13.15 -24.15
N ASP A 40 -23.75 -13.87 -24.05
CA ASP A 40 -25.05 -13.27 -23.75
C ASP A 40 -25.08 -12.80 -22.29
N ALA A 41 -25.98 -11.87 -21.98
CA ALA A 41 -26.08 -11.32 -20.63
C ALA A 41 -26.33 -12.38 -19.55
N ALA A 42 -26.90 -13.54 -19.88
CA ALA A 42 -27.11 -14.62 -18.91
C ALA A 42 -25.79 -15.25 -18.45
N ALA A 43 -24.86 -15.50 -19.38
CA ALA A 43 -23.52 -15.99 -19.04
C ALA A 43 -22.75 -15.00 -18.15
N LEU A 44 -22.82 -13.70 -18.45
CA LEU A 44 -22.18 -12.65 -17.65
C LEU A 44 -22.80 -12.54 -16.24
N ARG A 45 -24.13 -12.61 -16.13
CA ARG A 45 -24.81 -12.69 -14.82
C ARG A 45 -24.36 -13.89 -14.01
N ALA A 46 -24.27 -15.07 -14.61
CA ALA A 46 -23.85 -16.29 -13.93
C ALA A 46 -22.40 -16.21 -13.40
N ARG A 47 -21.50 -15.55 -14.15
CA ARG A 47 -20.13 -15.28 -13.68
C ARG A 47 -20.12 -14.35 -12.48
N TRP A 48 -20.86 -13.24 -12.53
CA TRP A 48 -20.95 -12.32 -11.40
C TRP A 48 -21.59 -12.98 -10.18
N HIS A 49 -22.65 -13.78 -10.37
CA HIS A 49 -23.25 -14.60 -9.32
C HIS A 49 -22.22 -15.53 -8.67
N THR A 50 -21.34 -16.17 -9.47
CA THR A 50 -20.27 -17.03 -8.96
C THR A 50 -19.25 -16.25 -8.13
N LEU A 51 -18.89 -15.03 -8.53
CA LEU A 51 -17.99 -14.15 -7.76
C LEU A 51 -18.58 -13.76 -6.40
N LEU A 52 -19.90 -13.72 -6.28
CA LEU A 52 -20.59 -13.37 -5.02
C LEU A 52 -20.85 -14.57 -4.11
N THR A 53 -20.90 -15.78 -4.67
CA THR A 53 -21.37 -16.98 -3.94
C THR A 53 -20.31 -18.07 -3.80
N GLY A 54 -19.31 -18.13 -4.68
CA GLY A 54 -18.35 -19.24 -4.81
C GLY A 54 -18.78 -20.31 -5.82
N GLY A 55 -20.04 -20.27 -6.26
CA GLY A 55 -20.58 -21.10 -7.35
C GLY A 55 -20.35 -22.60 -7.16
N PRO A 56 -20.17 -23.37 -8.25
CA PRO A 56 -20.03 -24.83 -8.20
C PRO A 56 -18.80 -25.35 -7.44
N GLY A 57 -17.86 -24.47 -7.07
CA GLY A 57 -16.68 -24.85 -6.30
C GLY A 57 -16.91 -24.94 -4.78
N LEU A 58 -18.11 -24.63 -4.29
CA LEU A 58 -18.48 -24.79 -2.90
C LEU A 58 -18.66 -26.27 -2.53
N ASP A 59 -17.60 -26.89 -2.03
CA ASP A 59 -17.65 -28.22 -1.43
C ASP A 59 -17.93 -28.12 0.08
N LEU A 60 -19.18 -28.36 0.48
CA LEU A 60 -19.60 -28.31 1.89
C LEU A 60 -19.02 -29.45 2.75
N THR A 61 -18.31 -30.42 2.15
CA THR A 61 -17.59 -31.44 2.91
C THR A 61 -16.23 -30.96 3.44
N ASP A 62 -15.69 -29.87 2.88
CA ASP A 62 -14.54 -29.16 3.46
C ASP A 62 -15.01 -28.30 4.64
N GLU A 63 -14.51 -28.59 5.85
CA GLU A 63 -14.89 -27.89 7.08
C GLU A 63 -14.67 -26.37 7.02
N ARG A 64 -13.66 -25.91 6.27
CA ARG A 64 -13.36 -24.48 6.12
C ARG A 64 -14.42 -23.79 5.26
N ILE A 65 -14.83 -24.45 4.17
CA ILE A 65 -15.91 -23.96 3.30
C ILE A 65 -17.24 -23.98 4.05
N ALA A 66 -17.55 -25.07 4.76
CA ALA A 66 -18.75 -25.16 5.59
C ALA A 66 -18.80 -24.05 6.65
N ALA A 67 -17.67 -23.77 7.32
CA ALA A 67 -17.55 -22.66 8.25
C ALA A 67 -17.75 -21.29 7.58
N ALA A 68 -17.21 -21.08 6.37
CA ALA A 68 -17.42 -19.84 5.62
C ALA A 68 -18.90 -19.63 5.24
N VAL A 69 -19.57 -20.69 4.78
CA VAL A 69 -21.01 -20.66 4.49
C VAL A 69 -21.84 -20.38 5.75
N ALA A 70 -21.50 -20.98 6.88
CA ALA A 70 -22.15 -20.68 8.16
C ALA A 70 -21.96 -19.21 8.60
N ARG A 71 -20.76 -18.64 8.38
CA ARG A 71 -20.50 -17.21 8.63
C ARG A 71 -21.38 -16.33 7.73
N THR A 72 -21.52 -16.66 6.45
CA THR A 72 -22.42 -15.95 5.53
C THR A 72 -23.86 -15.95 6.03
N GLY A 73 -24.38 -17.10 6.48
CA GLY A 73 -25.72 -17.19 7.06
C GLY A 73 -25.90 -16.34 8.32
N LYS A 74 -24.91 -16.34 9.23
CA LYS A 74 -24.91 -15.50 10.45
C LYS A 74 -24.84 -14.01 10.13
N ALA A 75 -24.05 -13.63 9.12
CA ALA A 75 -23.96 -12.25 8.66
C ALA A 75 -25.32 -11.77 8.14
N ALA A 76 -26.04 -12.58 7.36
CA ALA A 76 -27.40 -12.26 6.91
C ALA A 76 -28.40 -12.13 8.07
N THR A 77 -28.35 -13.02 9.06
CA THR A 77 -29.19 -12.87 10.28
C THR A 77 -28.92 -11.55 11.00
N THR A 78 -27.65 -11.12 11.05
CA THR A 78 -27.28 -9.84 11.66
C THR A 78 -27.74 -8.66 10.81
N ALA A 79 -27.56 -8.73 9.49
CA ALA A 79 -27.97 -7.71 8.54
C ALA A 79 -29.50 -7.54 8.47
N ALA A 80 -30.28 -8.58 8.74
CA ALA A 80 -31.75 -8.55 8.74
C ALA A 80 -32.36 -7.91 10.02
N LYS A 81 -31.57 -7.63 11.06
CA LYS A 81 -32.08 -7.00 12.29
C LYS A 81 -32.73 -5.65 11.98
N GLY A 82 -33.97 -5.48 12.45
CA GLY A 82 -34.74 -4.25 12.26
C GLY A 82 -35.27 -4.03 10.84
N LEU A 83 -35.11 -4.99 9.91
CA LEU A 83 -35.66 -4.91 8.55
C LEU A 83 -37.19 -4.98 8.59
N ASP A 84 -37.85 -3.88 8.22
CA ASP A 84 -39.31 -3.79 8.21
C ASP A 84 -39.82 -2.89 7.08
N PRO A 85 -40.26 -3.48 5.95
CA PRO A 85 -40.83 -2.73 4.82
C PRO A 85 -42.18 -2.02 5.11
N SER A 86 -42.79 -2.20 6.28
CA SER A 86 -44.02 -1.49 6.66
C SER A 86 -43.78 -0.09 7.24
N ARG A 87 -42.52 0.22 7.60
CA ARG A 87 -42.13 1.52 8.16
C ARG A 87 -42.18 2.64 7.12
N THR A 88 -42.16 3.90 7.57
CA THR A 88 -42.18 5.09 6.69
C THR A 88 -40.98 6.01 6.87
N ASP A 89 -40.24 5.87 7.97
CA ASP A 89 -39.10 6.72 8.36
C ASP A 89 -37.73 6.09 8.05
N GLY A 90 -37.67 4.78 7.79
CA GLY A 90 -36.47 4.03 7.42
C GLY A 90 -36.78 2.54 7.23
N LEU A 91 -36.13 1.88 6.28
CA LEU A 91 -36.29 0.43 6.06
C LEU A 91 -35.78 -0.40 7.26
N PHE A 92 -34.72 0.10 7.89
CA PHE A 92 -34.16 -0.44 9.12
C PHE A 92 -34.33 0.56 10.25
N GLU A 93 -34.66 0.09 11.45
CA GLU A 93 -34.89 0.94 12.63
C GLU A 93 -33.69 1.85 12.98
N ASP A 94 -32.48 1.40 12.69
CA ASP A 94 -31.22 2.10 12.98
C ASP A 94 -30.70 2.94 11.80
N LEU A 95 -31.38 2.91 10.65
CA LEU A 95 -30.96 3.60 9.42
C LEU A 95 -32.02 4.60 8.92
N THR A 96 -32.45 5.51 9.79
CA THR A 96 -33.59 6.43 9.52
C THR A 96 -33.19 7.84 9.04
N SER A 97 -31.92 8.23 9.16
CA SER A 97 -31.46 9.58 8.76
C SER A 97 -31.74 9.91 7.29
N THR A 98 -32.22 11.14 7.06
CA THR A 98 -32.45 11.73 5.73
C THR A 98 -31.40 12.77 5.37
N THR A 99 -30.35 12.92 6.18
CA THR A 99 -29.25 13.86 5.96
C THR A 99 -27.88 13.18 5.90
N LEU A 100 -27.79 11.91 6.33
CA LEU A 100 -26.56 11.12 6.28
C LEU A 100 -26.66 10.08 5.16
N SER A 101 -25.93 10.30 4.06
CA SER A 101 -26.06 9.49 2.85
C SER A 101 -25.60 8.04 3.05
N ASN A 102 -24.71 7.78 4.02
CA ASN A 102 -24.26 6.43 4.37
C ASN A 102 -25.41 5.54 4.90
N HIS A 103 -26.53 6.09 5.39
CA HIS A 103 -27.70 5.28 5.78
C HIS A 103 -28.35 4.61 4.56
N VAL A 104 -28.36 5.29 3.41
CA VAL A 104 -28.87 4.73 2.14
C VAL A 104 -27.98 3.58 1.69
N THR A 105 -26.66 3.82 1.60
CA THR A 105 -25.69 2.77 1.23
C THR A 105 -25.72 1.59 2.18
N THR A 106 -25.78 1.83 3.50
CA THR A 106 -25.79 0.74 4.49
C THR A 106 -27.05 -0.12 4.39
N SER A 107 -28.19 0.49 4.07
CA SER A 107 -29.44 -0.24 3.84
C SER A 107 -29.31 -1.20 2.65
N PHE A 108 -28.78 -0.73 1.52
CA PHE A 108 -28.54 -1.61 0.36
C PHE A 108 -27.46 -2.67 0.63
N LYS A 109 -26.39 -2.35 1.36
CA LYS A 109 -25.37 -3.34 1.76
C LYS A 109 -25.95 -4.44 2.64
N ARG A 110 -26.88 -4.11 3.55
CA ARG A 110 -27.60 -5.12 4.35
C ARG A 110 -28.48 -6.01 3.47
N LEU A 111 -29.25 -5.43 2.55
CA LEU A 111 -30.05 -6.19 1.58
C LEU A 111 -29.17 -7.11 0.72
N ALA A 112 -28.04 -6.63 0.22
CA ALA A 112 -27.07 -7.43 -0.54
C ALA A 112 -26.49 -8.58 0.30
N THR A 113 -26.15 -8.33 1.57
CA THR A 113 -25.66 -9.38 2.49
C THR A 113 -26.70 -10.48 2.69
N ILE A 114 -27.98 -10.12 2.85
CA ILE A 114 -29.08 -11.07 2.99
C ILE A 114 -29.31 -11.84 1.68
N ALA A 115 -29.27 -11.15 0.54
CA ALA A 115 -29.38 -11.76 -0.79
C ALA A 115 -28.24 -12.74 -1.08
N THR A 116 -27.01 -12.43 -0.67
CA THR A 116 -25.87 -13.36 -0.79
C THR A 116 -26.13 -14.64 -0.01
N ALA A 117 -26.57 -14.56 1.25
CA ALA A 117 -26.90 -15.76 2.01
C ALA A 117 -28.05 -16.55 1.37
N TRP A 118 -29.10 -15.88 0.90
CA TRP A 118 -30.21 -16.52 0.18
C TRP A 118 -29.74 -17.29 -1.08
N ALA A 119 -28.73 -16.78 -1.78
CA ALA A 119 -28.18 -17.41 -2.97
C ALA A 119 -27.13 -18.52 -2.69
N VAL A 120 -26.46 -18.51 -1.54
CA VAL A 120 -25.41 -19.49 -1.20
C VAL A 120 -26.02 -20.79 -0.66
N PRO A 121 -25.81 -21.95 -1.31
CA PRO A 121 -26.26 -23.24 -0.79
C PRO A 121 -25.67 -23.57 0.59
N GLY A 122 -26.49 -24.11 1.48
CA GLY A 122 -26.09 -24.52 2.84
C GLY A 122 -26.27 -23.45 3.91
N THR A 123 -26.60 -22.20 3.56
CA THR A 123 -27.04 -21.23 4.56
C THR A 123 -28.49 -21.51 5.02
N PRO A 124 -28.89 -21.06 6.22
CA PRO A 124 -30.29 -21.13 6.65
C PRO A 124 -31.28 -20.35 5.76
N GLN A 125 -30.79 -19.34 5.03
CA GLN A 125 -31.60 -18.48 4.17
C GLN A 125 -31.79 -19.04 2.76
N HIS A 126 -31.04 -20.09 2.40
CA HIS A 126 -30.94 -20.53 1.01
C HIS A 126 -32.29 -20.93 0.42
N GLY A 127 -32.69 -20.24 -0.65
CA GLY A 127 -33.94 -20.51 -1.38
C GLY A 127 -35.24 -20.24 -0.59
N ASP A 128 -35.16 -19.66 0.60
CA ASP A 128 -36.33 -19.38 1.44
C ASP A 128 -37.23 -18.32 0.79
N THR A 129 -38.51 -18.64 0.61
CA THR A 129 -39.47 -17.74 -0.06
C THR A 129 -39.85 -16.53 0.79
N THR A 130 -39.88 -16.67 2.11
CA THR A 130 -40.15 -15.55 3.03
C THR A 130 -39.00 -14.55 3.03
N VAL A 131 -37.75 -15.04 3.04
CA VAL A 131 -36.56 -14.18 2.91
C VAL A 131 -36.54 -13.48 1.55
N ARG A 132 -36.83 -14.21 0.46
CA ARG A 132 -36.96 -13.62 -0.89
C ARG A 132 -38.01 -12.51 -0.90
N ASP A 133 -39.22 -12.76 -0.40
CA ASP A 133 -40.31 -11.78 -0.45
C ASP A 133 -39.98 -10.54 0.41
N LEU A 134 -39.32 -10.73 1.55
CA LEU A 134 -38.84 -9.63 2.40
C LEU A 134 -37.76 -8.79 1.69
N LEU A 135 -36.82 -9.43 0.98
CA LEU A 135 -35.81 -8.75 0.16
C LEU A 135 -36.45 -7.91 -0.94
N LEU A 136 -37.40 -8.48 -1.69
CA LEU A 136 -38.09 -7.78 -2.77
C LEU A 136 -38.87 -6.57 -2.24
N ALA A 137 -39.59 -6.74 -1.12
CA ALA A 137 -40.30 -5.65 -0.46
C ALA A 137 -39.35 -4.57 0.06
N GLY A 138 -38.19 -4.94 0.60
CA GLY A 138 -37.17 -4.00 1.05
C GLY A 138 -36.55 -3.19 -0.10
N VAL A 139 -36.24 -3.84 -1.23
CA VAL A 139 -35.79 -3.16 -2.45
C VAL A 139 -36.86 -2.19 -2.96
N ASP A 140 -38.12 -2.62 -3.04
CA ASP A 140 -39.24 -1.77 -3.45
C ASP A 140 -39.41 -0.56 -2.54
N TRP A 141 -39.25 -0.76 -1.22
CA TRP A 141 -39.30 0.30 -0.24
C TRP A 141 -38.19 1.33 -0.46
N MET A 142 -36.94 0.87 -0.63
CA MET A 142 -35.80 1.77 -0.85
C MET A 142 -35.96 2.58 -2.13
N LEU A 143 -36.40 1.96 -3.23
CA LEU A 143 -36.61 2.62 -4.51
C LEU A 143 -37.76 3.64 -4.48
N THR A 144 -38.74 3.44 -3.60
CA THR A 144 -39.89 4.34 -3.45
C THR A 144 -39.61 5.50 -2.52
N ASN A 145 -38.79 5.29 -1.47
CA ASN A 145 -38.68 6.22 -0.36
C ASN A 145 -37.31 6.90 -0.23
N ARG A 146 -36.25 6.36 -0.85
CA ARG A 146 -34.87 6.78 -0.59
C ARG A 146 -33.98 6.90 -1.82
N TYR A 147 -34.18 6.12 -2.88
CA TYR A 147 -33.20 6.03 -3.98
C TYR A 147 -33.84 5.86 -5.36
N GLY A 148 -33.64 6.83 -6.24
CA GLY A 148 -34.17 6.82 -7.61
C GLY A 148 -34.43 8.22 -8.15
N PRO A 149 -34.94 8.37 -9.39
CA PRO A 149 -35.06 9.66 -10.07
C PRO A 149 -35.88 10.73 -9.33
N GLY A 150 -36.78 10.32 -8.43
CA GLY A 150 -37.59 11.22 -7.60
C GLY A 150 -36.90 11.72 -6.33
N HIS A 151 -35.65 11.34 -6.07
CA HIS A 151 -34.96 11.63 -4.82
C HIS A 151 -33.71 12.50 -5.05
N THR A 152 -33.65 13.61 -4.32
CA THR A 152 -32.50 14.52 -4.32
C THR A 152 -31.34 13.90 -3.54
N ARG A 153 -30.17 13.84 -4.16
CA ARG A 153 -28.91 13.46 -3.50
C ARG A 153 -28.52 14.47 -2.42
N PHE A 154 -27.86 14.00 -1.36
CA PHE A 154 -27.33 14.83 -0.28
C PHE A 154 -26.03 14.24 0.28
N ASP A 155 -25.29 15.05 1.05
CA ASP A 155 -24.07 14.64 1.77
C ASP A 155 -22.95 14.15 0.82
N ASN A 156 -22.73 12.83 0.66
CA ASN A 156 -21.58 12.29 -0.05
C ASN A 156 -21.97 11.63 -1.39
N ASP A 157 -21.49 12.17 -2.51
CA ASP A 157 -21.77 11.64 -3.87
C ASP A 157 -21.43 10.15 -4.02
N TRP A 158 -20.37 9.66 -3.34
CA TRP A 158 -19.96 8.24 -3.40
C TRP A 158 -21.08 7.30 -2.93
N ASP A 159 -21.86 7.69 -1.92
CA ASP A 159 -22.94 6.87 -1.39
C ASP A 159 -24.07 6.69 -2.42
N TRP A 160 -24.30 7.69 -3.27
CA TRP A 160 -25.33 7.68 -4.32
C TRP A 160 -24.89 6.97 -5.59
N GLU A 161 -23.67 7.24 -6.06
CA GLU A 161 -23.21 6.80 -7.38
C GLU A 161 -22.47 5.46 -7.36
N ILE A 162 -21.90 5.09 -6.21
CA ILE A 162 -21.03 3.92 -6.09
C ILE A 162 -21.55 2.97 -5.02
N GLY A 163 -21.59 3.41 -3.77
CA GLY A 163 -21.88 2.55 -2.61
C GLY A 163 -23.24 1.85 -2.71
N SER A 164 -24.31 2.62 -2.90
CA SER A 164 -25.67 2.09 -3.05
C SER A 164 -25.83 1.29 -4.34
N ALA A 165 -25.28 1.80 -5.45
CA ALA A 165 -25.42 1.21 -6.78
C ALA A 165 -24.74 -0.17 -6.89
N LEU A 166 -23.52 -0.32 -6.37
CA LEU A 166 -22.82 -1.61 -6.31
C LEU A 166 -23.62 -2.65 -5.52
N ALA A 167 -24.08 -2.29 -4.32
CA ALA A 167 -24.83 -3.20 -3.46
C ALA A 167 -26.19 -3.59 -4.07
N LEU A 168 -26.89 -2.64 -4.69
CA LEU A 168 -28.15 -2.91 -5.37
C LEU A 168 -27.96 -3.79 -6.61
N ASN A 169 -26.93 -3.54 -7.42
CA ASN A 169 -26.58 -4.38 -8.56
C ASN A 169 -26.24 -5.81 -8.11
N ASP A 170 -25.43 -5.99 -7.06
CA ASP A 170 -25.10 -7.32 -6.51
C ASP A 170 -26.35 -8.07 -6.06
N ALA A 171 -27.21 -7.43 -5.27
CA ALA A 171 -28.49 -8.01 -4.85
C ALA A 171 -29.37 -8.39 -6.04
N SER A 172 -29.36 -7.57 -7.10
CA SER A 172 -30.18 -7.79 -8.30
C SER A 172 -29.69 -8.95 -9.16
N VAL A 173 -28.38 -9.18 -9.23
CA VAL A 173 -27.82 -10.37 -9.89
C VAL A 173 -28.23 -11.64 -9.14
N LEU A 174 -28.15 -11.61 -7.81
CA LEU A 174 -28.50 -12.76 -6.97
C LEU A 174 -30.00 -13.08 -7.01
N LEU A 175 -30.85 -12.06 -7.10
CA LEU A 175 -32.32 -12.19 -7.12
C LEU A 175 -32.91 -12.18 -8.54
N TYR A 176 -32.09 -12.24 -9.60
CA TYR A 176 -32.51 -11.91 -10.96
C TYR A 176 -33.82 -12.58 -11.40
N ASP A 177 -33.93 -13.90 -11.19
CA ASP A 177 -35.10 -14.69 -11.59
C ASP A 177 -36.37 -14.36 -10.76
N ALA A 178 -36.20 -13.79 -9.56
CA ALA A 178 -37.29 -13.41 -8.66
C ALA A 178 -37.75 -11.95 -8.84
N LEU A 179 -36.96 -11.09 -9.49
CA LEU A 179 -37.26 -9.67 -9.62
C LEU A 179 -38.51 -9.40 -10.46
N GLY A 180 -38.67 -10.12 -11.57
CA GLY A 180 -39.63 -9.77 -12.62
C GLY A 180 -39.24 -8.49 -13.38
N ALA A 181 -39.86 -8.27 -14.54
CA ALA A 181 -39.48 -7.20 -15.46
C ALA A 181 -39.64 -5.80 -14.86
N ASP A 182 -40.76 -5.52 -14.19
CA ASP A 182 -41.07 -4.18 -13.66
C ASP A 182 -40.06 -3.73 -12.58
N ARG A 183 -39.66 -4.64 -11.70
CA ARG A 183 -38.69 -4.33 -10.65
C ARG A 183 -37.28 -4.17 -11.23
N LEU A 184 -36.90 -5.04 -12.16
CA LEU A 184 -35.63 -4.95 -12.87
C LEU A 184 -35.50 -3.59 -13.59
N GLU A 185 -36.56 -3.13 -14.26
CA GLU A 185 -36.58 -1.82 -14.92
C GLU A 185 -36.45 -0.68 -13.90
N ARG A 186 -37.20 -0.70 -12.79
CA ARG A 186 -37.09 0.32 -11.72
C ARG A 186 -35.69 0.39 -11.12
N ILE A 187 -35.09 -0.77 -10.82
CA ILE A 187 -33.73 -0.87 -10.29
C ILE A 187 -32.73 -0.26 -11.28
N THR A 188 -32.76 -0.72 -12.53
CA THR A 188 -31.76 -0.33 -13.51
C THR A 188 -31.88 1.13 -13.90
N THR A 189 -33.11 1.66 -13.98
CA THR A 189 -33.37 3.09 -14.13
C THR A 189 -32.88 3.91 -12.93
N ALA A 190 -33.07 3.44 -11.70
CA ALA A 190 -32.58 4.15 -10.51
C ALA A 190 -31.04 4.22 -10.47
N VAL A 191 -30.35 3.13 -10.79
CA VAL A 191 -28.87 3.12 -10.85
C VAL A 191 -28.37 4.04 -11.96
N ARG A 192 -28.92 3.95 -13.18
CA ARG A 192 -28.52 4.79 -14.31
C ARG A 192 -28.80 6.27 -14.10
N HIS A 193 -29.80 6.61 -13.28
CA HIS A 193 -30.07 8.01 -12.94
C HIS A 193 -28.87 8.67 -12.23
N TYR A 194 -28.19 7.93 -11.35
CA TYR A 194 -27.03 8.44 -10.62
C TYR A 194 -25.71 8.17 -11.35
N THR A 195 -25.59 7.03 -12.03
CA THR A 195 -24.33 6.56 -12.64
C THR A 195 -24.55 6.08 -14.08
N PRO A 196 -24.83 6.99 -15.04
CA PRO A 196 -25.12 6.61 -16.43
C PRO A 196 -23.86 6.35 -17.28
N ASP A 197 -22.71 6.87 -16.88
CA ASP A 197 -21.50 6.97 -17.71
C ASP A 197 -20.29 6.45 -16.93
N PRO A 198 -19.51 5.49 -17.46
CA PRO A 198 -18.33 4.96 -16.78
C PRO A 198 -17.16 5.96 -16.66
N ASN A 199 -17.15 7.06 -17.43
CA ASN A 199 -16.11 8.07 -17.42
C ASN A 199 -16.33 9.21 -16.42
N LEU A 200 -17.56 9.38 -15.92
CA LEU A 200 -17.97 10.55 -15.16
C LEU A 200 -18.49 10.19 -13.76
N TRP A 201 -18.29 11.10 -12.81
CA TRP A 201 -18.84 10.99 -11.46
C TRP A 201 -19.20 12.38 -10.90
N ARG A 202 -19.80 12.41 -9.70
CA ARG A 202 -20.34 13.61 -9.03
C ARG A 202 -21.35 14.36 -9.89
N ALA A 203 -22.43 13.70 -10.25
CA ALA A 203 -23.50 14.21 -11.12
C ALA A 203 -22.96 14.64 -12.48
N ASN A 204 -22.04 13.85 -13.04
CA ASN A 204 -21.39 14.12 -14.32
C ASN A 204 -20.59 15.44 -14.34
N ARG A 205 -20.17 15.95 -13.18
CA ARG A 205 -19.39 17.20 -13.07
C ARG A 205 -17.89 16.98 -13.15
N GLN A 206 -17.43 15.73 -12.98
CA GLN A 206 -16.01 15.42 -12.90
C GLN A 206 -15.69 14.14 -13.66
N ILE A 207 -14.53 14.11 -14.31
CA ILE A 207 -13.95 12.87 -14.84
C ILE A 207 -13.59 11.95 -13.68
N ALA A 208 -14.04 10.70 -13.76
CA ALA A 208 -13.66 9.67 -12.81
C ALA A 208 -12.23 9.21 -13.13
N THR A 209 -11.41 9.04 -12.09
CA THR A 209 -9.98 8.68 -12.20
C THR A 209 -9.60 7.66 -11.12
N GLY A 210 -8.54 6.89 -11.34
CA GLY A 210 -8.06 5.88 -10.39
C GLY A 210 -9.16 4.93 -9.91
N ALA A 211 -9.28 4.73 -8.59
CA ALA A 211 -10.31 3.86 -8.01
C ALA A 211 -11.75 4.31 -8.33
N ASN A 212 -12.00 5.62 -8.44
CA ASN A 212 -13.34 6.13 -8.79
C ASN A 212 -13.75 5.67 -10.20
N ARG A 213 -12.83 5.73 -11.17
CA ARG A 213 -13.09 5.23 -12.54
C ARG A 213 -13.49 3.76 -12.53
N VAL A 214 -12.74 2.93 -11.80
CA VAL A 214 -13.00 1.48 -11.75
C VAL A 214 -14.30 1.16 -11.02
N TRP A 215 -14.65 1.87 -9.95
CA TRP A 215 -15.93 1.69 -9.27
C TRP A 215 -17.13 2.07 -10.13
N VAL A 216 -17.11 3.26 -10.74
CA VAL A 216 -18.18 3.72 -11.65
C VAL A 216 -18.30 2.74 -12.83
N SER A 217 -17.18 2.33 -13.41
CA SER A 217 -17.14 1.30 -14.46
C SER A 217 -17.76 -0.02 -14.00
N THR A 218 -17.52 -0.43 -12.74
CA THR A 218 -18.14 -1.64 -12.17
C THR A 218 -19.65 -1.49 -12.02
N VAL A 219 -20.13 -0.34 -11.55
CA VAL A 219 -21.57 -0.03 -11.46
C VAL A 219 -22.22 -0.12 -12.83
N VAL A 220 -21.64 0.53 -13.84
CA VAL A 220 -22.18 0.54 -15.20
C VAL A 220 -22.14 -0.87 -15.80
N ALA A 221 -21.05 -1.62 -15.62
CA ALA A 221 -20.91 -2.96 -16.18
C ALA A 221 -21.98 -3.94 -15.67
N VAL A 222 -22.18 -4.02 -14.36
CA VAL A 222 -23.16 -4.96 -13.79
C VAL A 222 -24.57 -4.52 -14.14
N ASN A 223 -24.84 -3.21 -14.18
CA ASN A 223 -26.13 -2.68 -14.62
C ASN A 223 -26.41 -2.98 -16.11
N ALA A 224 -25.41 -2.88 -16.97
CA ALA A 224 -25.48 -3.22 -18.38
C ALA A 224 -25.77 -4.72 -18.59
N VAL A 225 -25.14 -5.59 -17.81
CA VAL A 225 -25.41 -7.03 -17.78
C VAL A 225 -26.86 -7.34 -17.34
N LEU A 226 -27.43 -6.57 -16.42
CA LEU A 226 -28.83 -6.73 -16.01
C LEU A 226 -29.82 -6.30 -17.13
N ARG A 227 -29.38 -5.44 -18.04
CA ARG A 227 -30.16 -4.86 -19.16
C ARG A 227 -29.89 -5.49 -20.53
N ASP A 228 -28.94 -6.40 -20.63
CA ASP A 228 -28.43 -6.92 -21.91
C ASP A 228 -27.94 -5.80 -22.86
N ASP A 229 -27.15 -4.87 -22.30
CA ASP A 229 -26.66 -3.68 -22.98
C ASP A 229 -25.17 -3.80 -23.36
N GLY A 230 -24.92 -4.32 -24.56
CA GLY A 230 -23.56 -4.52 -25.08
C GLY A 230 -22.78 -3.22 -25.36
N ASP A 231 -23.46 -2.14 -25.74
CA ASP A 231 -22.80 -0.86 -26.02
C ASP A 231 -22.24 -0.25 -24.73
N ALA A 232 -23.00 -0.31 -23.64
CA ALA A 232 -22.53 0.11 -22.32
C ALA A 232 -21.34 -0.73 -21.82
N LEU A 233 -21.29 -2.03 -22.12
CA LEU A 233 -20.12 -2.86 -21.82
C LEU A 233 -18.88 -2.47 -22.65
N GLY A 234 -19.08 -2.05 -23.90
CA GLY A 234 -18.03 -1.44 -24.73
C GLY A 234 -17.49 -0.15 -24.10
N ALA A 235 -18.38 0.73 -23.67
CA ALA A 235 -18.00 1.98 -23.00
C ALA A 235 -17.23 1.72 -21.69
N VAL A 236 -17.61 0.70 -20.90
CA VAL A 236 -16.87 0.28 -19.70
C VAL A 236 -15.44 -0.13 -20.05
N ARG A 237 -15.26 -1.02 -21.04
CA ARG A 237 -13.93 -1.46 -21.49
C ARG A 237 -13.07 -0.26 -21.87
N ASP A 238 -13.61 0.64 -22.68
CA ASP A 238 -12.89 1.81 -23.19
C ASP A 238 -12.58 2.85 -22.10
N ALA A 239 -13.44 2.95 -21.09
CA ALA A 239 -13.23 3.82 -19.93
C ALA A 239 -12.06 3.35 -19.03
N LEU A 240 -11.74 2.05 -18.99
CA LEU A 240 -10.56 1.58 -18.23
C LEU A 240 -9.26 2.11 -18.86
N SER A 241 -9.20 2.16 -20.18
CA SER A 241 -8.07 2.70 -20.94
C SER A 241 -8.15 4.22 -21.15
N ASP A 242 -9.22 4.87 -20.68
CA ASP A 242 -9.52 6.28 -20.90
C ASP A 242 -9.46 6.70 -22.38
N VAL A 243 -10.08 5.90 -23.26
CA VAL A 243 -10.05 6.14 -24.72
C VAL A 243 -10.57 7.53 -25.10
N GLU A 244 -11.66 7.99 -24.45
CA GLU A 244 -12.21 9.34 -24.66
C GLU A 244 -11.23 10.44 -24.24
N GLY A 245 -10.52 10.23 -23.12
CA GLY A 245 -9.46 11.10 -22.64
C GLY A 245 -8.10 10.89 -23.30
N SER A 246 -8.02 10.10 -24.39
CA SER A 246 -6.76 9.74 -25.07
C SER A 246 -5.70 9.14 -24.13
N GLY A 247 -6.14 8.36 -23.14
CA GLY A 247 -5.26 7.69 -22.17
C GLY A 247 -4.75 8.57 -21.04
N ALA A 248 -5.14 9.85 -20.98
CA ALA A 248 -4.66 10.83 -20.00
C ALA A 248 -4.87 10.42 -18.54
N ASN A 249 -5.92 9.66 -18.26
CA ASN A 249 -6.24 9.11 -16.95
C ASN A 249 -6.54 7.61 -17.03
N SER A 250 -5.86 6.90 -17.93
CA SER A 250 -5.96 5.44 -18.04
C SER A 250 -5.70 4.81 -16.67
N VAL A 251 -6.53 3.85 -16.28
CA VAL A 251 -6.33 3.12 -15.03
C VAL A 251 -5.23 2.07 -15.16
N LEU A 252 -4.90 1.67 -16.39
CA LEU A 252 -3.96 0.58 -16.71
C LEU A 252 -2.54 1.08 -16.99
N ALA A 253 -2.40 2.30 -17.53
CA ALA A 253 -1.09 2.88 -17.81
C ALA A 253 -0.43 3.42 -16.53
N PHE A 254 0.91 3.42 -16.50
CA PHE A 254 1.66 4.13 -15.46
C PHE A 254 1.62 5.64 -15.70
N ASN A 255 1.54 6.42 -14.62
CA ASN A 255 1.49 7.89 -14.64
C ASN A 255 2.88 8.57 -14.75
N ASP A 256 3.91 7.86 -15.20
CA ASP A 256 5.28 8.39 -15.23
C ASP A 256 5.46 9.52 -16.26
N GLY A 257 4.67 9.53 -17.34
CA GLY A 257 4.77 10.52 -18.42
C GLY A 257 4.07 11.86 -18.15
N THR A 258 3.43 12.02 -16.98
CA THR A 258 2.62 13.19 -16.67
C THR A 258 3.18 13.97 -15.48
N ASP A 259 4.07 14.93 -15.73
CA ASP A 259 4.34 16.04 -14.81
C ASP A 259 3.15 17.04 -14.82
N GLY A 260 1.93 16.53 -14.64
CA GLY A 260 0.69 17.31 -14.56
C GLY A 260 0.17 17.93 -15.87
N ALA A 261 0.78 17.67 -17.03
CA ALA A 261 0.42 18.34 -18.29
C ALA A 261 -0.76 17.72 -19.06
N ALA A 262 -1.08 16.43 -18.86
CA ALA A 262 -2.13 15.74 -19.63
C ALA A 262 -3.28 15.18 -18.77
N GLY A 263 -3.11 14.96 -17.46
CA GLY A 263 -4.09 14.30 -16.60
C GLY A 263 -3.94 14.63 -15.11
N THR A 264 -4.69 13.94 -14.25
CA THR A 264 -4.75 14.22 -12.80
C THR A 264 -3.53 13.73 -12.00
N GLY A 265 -2.73 12.81 -12.54
CA GLY A 265 -1.64 12.14 -11.85
C GLY A 265 -2.09 11.04 -10.86
N GLU A 266 -3.36 10.65 -10.89
CA GLU A 266 -3.88 9.59 -10.04
C GLU A 266 -3.72 8.21 -10.70
N GLY A 267 -3.24 7.23 -9.94
CA GLY A 267 -3.00 5.87 -10.39
C GLY A 267 -1.62 5.34 -10.00
N PHE A 268 -1.20 4.25 -10.64
CA PHE A 268 0.09 3.63 -10.40
C PHE A 268 1.23 4.33 -11.15
N TYR A 269 2.43 4.29 -10.58
CA TYR A 269 3.71 4.68 -11.17
C TYR A 269 4.61 3.45 -11.30
N ALA A 270 5.56 3.45 -12.23
CA ALA A 270 6.41 2.27 -12.48
C ALA A 270 7.33 1.90 -11.29
N ASP A 271 7.56 2.83 -10.36
CA ASP A 271 8.30 2.56 -9.12
C ASP A 271 7.48 1.83 -8.04
N GLY A 272 6.21 1.51 -8.32
CA GLY A 272 5.26 0.89 -7.41
C GLY A 272 4.43 1.88 -6.58
N SER A 273 4.69 3.18 -6.69
CA SER A 273 3.87 4.19 -6.02
C SER A 273 2.44 4.19 -6.55
N PHE A 274 1.48 4.48 -5.68
CA PHE A 274 0.11 4.76 -6.08
C PHE A 274 -0.38 6.05 -5.45
N LEU A 275 -0.86 6.97 -6.28
CA LEU A 275 -1.45 8.23 -5.83
C LEU A 275 -2.95 8.28 -6.10
N GLN A 276 -3.71 8.79 -5.14
CA GLN A 276 -5.10 9.19 -5.33
C GLN A 276 -5.33 10.52 -4.63
N HIS A 277 -6.37 11.25 -5.05
CA HIS A 277 -6.66 12.59 -4.58
C HIS A 277 -5.44 13.48 -4.79
N TYR A 278 -4.97 13.46 -6.03
CA TYR A 278 -3.80 14.15 -6.54
C TYR A 278 -2.47 13.64 -5.96
N LYS A 279 -2.12 14.00 -4.72
CA LYS A 279 -0.77 13.83 -4.18
C LYS A 279 -0.73 13.01 -2.87
N HIS A 280 -1.73 12.17 -2.61
CA HIS A 280 -1.73 11.30 -1.43
C HIS A 280 -1.26 9.89 -1.78
N PRO A 281 -0.26 9.35 -1.06
CA PRO A 281 0.15 7.94 -1.14
C PRO A 281 -0.99 7.03 -0.69
N TYR A 282 -1.41 6.08 -1.53
CA TYR A 282 -2.68 5.39 -1.31
C TYR A 282 -2.75 3.91 -1.72
N ASN A 283 -1.62 3.23 -1.89
CA ASN A 283 -1.59 1.79 -2.22
C ASN A 283 -2.54 0.99 -1.30
N GLY A 284 -2.46 1.20 0.01
CA GLY A 284 -3.25 0.51 1.03
C GLY A 284 -4.69 1.01 1.24
N GLY A 285 -5.11 2.07 0.56
CA GLY A 285 -6.48 2.59 0.59
C GLY A 285 -7.15 2.51 -0.79
N TYR A 286 -7.08 3.57 -1.59
CA TYR A 286 -7.68 3.55 -2.94
C TYR A 286 -7.00 2.56 -3.89
N GLY A 287 -5.69 2.31 -3.79
CA GLY A 287 -4.98 1.39 -4.68
C GLY A 287 -5.48 -0.06 -4.55
N LYS A 288 -5.63 -0.56 -3.31
CA LYS A 288 -6.21 -1.90 -3.07
C LYS A 288 -7.65 -2.00 -3.56
N GLU A 289 -8.45 -0.93 -3.44
CA GLU A 289 -9.85 -0.97 -3.85
C GLU A 289 -9.96 -0.90 -5.38
N LEU A 290 -9.07 -0.16 -6.05
CA LEU A 290 -8.89 -0.21 -7.50
C LEU A 290 -8.59 -1.64 -7.94
N LEU A 291 -7.54 -2.27 -7.39
CA LEU A 291 -7.15 -3.64 -7.75
C LEU A 291 -8.30 -4.64 -7.50
N ASN A 292 -8.99 -4.49 -6.36
CA ASN A 292 -10.13 -5.31 -5.98
C ASN A 292 -11.29 -5.21 -6.98
N SER A 293 -11.73 -4.00 -7.34
CA SER A 293 -12.83 -3.83 -8.30
C SER A 293 -12.41 -4.16 -9.73
N LEU A 294 -11.18 -3.81 -10.13
CA LEU A 294 -10.67 -4.10 -11.46
C LEU A 294 -10.58 -5.61 -11.71
N SER A 295 -10.08 -6.39 -10.74
CA SER A 295 -10.00 -7.85 -10.88
C SER A 295 -11.37 -8.52 -11.03
N ARG A 296 -12.44 -7.97 -10.44
CA ARG A 296 -13.84 -8.39 -10.70
C ARG A 296 -14.27 -8.06 -12.13
N LEU A 297 -14.00 -6.83 -12.58
CA LEU A 297 -14.34 -6.39 -13.95
C LEU A 297 -13.61 -7.22 -15.02
N LEU A 298 -12.31 -7.43 -14.85
CA LEU A 298 -11.51 -8.25 -15.76
C LEU A 298 -12.04 -9.68 -15.82
N ASN A 299 -12.42 -10.27 -14.69
CA ASN A 299 -13.04 -11.60 -14.64
C ASN A 299 -14.40 -11.63 -15.39
N LEU A 300 -15.24 -10.61 -15.20
CA LEU A 300 -16.53 -10.49 -15.87
C LEU A 300 -16.35 -10.48 -17.40
N LEU A 301 -15.47 -9.61 -17.90
CA LEU A 301 -15.29 -9.34 -19.32
C LEU A 301 -14.40 -10.36 -20.06
N ALA A 302 -13.62 -11.18 -19.34
CA ALA A 302 -12.66 -12.12 -19.92
C ALA A 302 -13.31 -13.07 -20.96
N GLY A 303 -12.65 -13.25 -22.10
CA GLY A 303 -13.11 -14.17 -23.16
C GLY A 303 -14.43 -13.76 -23.84
N THR A 304 -14.85 -12.50 -23.71
CA THR A 304 -16.01 -11.93 -24.41
C THR A 304 -15.59 -10.93 -25.49
N GLY A 305 -16.54 -10.42 -26.29
CA GLY A 305 -16.27 -9.33 -27.23
C GLY A 305 -15.86 -8.00 -26.58
N TRP A 306 -16.05 -7.87 -25.26
CA TRP A 306 -15.68 -6.71 -24.46
C TRP A 306 -14.46 -6.95 -23.57
N ALA A 307 -13.72 -8.05 -23.79
CA ALA A 307 -12.48 -8.29 -23.09
C ALA A 307 -11.53 -7.10 -23.22
N VAL A 308 -10.84 -6.77 -22.13
CA VAL A 308 -9.80 -5.73 -22.13
C VAL A 308 -8.57 -6.26 -22.87
N THR A 309 -8.21 -5.62 -23.98
CA THR A 309 -7.07 -6.00 -24.83
C THR A 309 -5.98 -4.93 -24.87
N ASP A 310 -6.07 -3.91 -24.02
CA ASP A 310 -5.05 -2.88 -23.87
C ASP A 310 -3.74 -3.51 -23.39
N PRO A 311 -2.61 -3.34 -24.12
CA PRO A 311 -1.30 -3.84 -23.68
C PRO A 311 -0.87 -3.34 -22.30
N ALA A 312 -1.36 -2.16 -21.87
CA ALA A 312 -1.09 -1.64 -20.53
C ALA A 312 -1.63 -2.54 -19.40
N LEU A 313 -2.51 -3.51 -19.70
CA LEU A 313 -2.94 -4.53 -18.75
C LEU A 313 -1.75 -5.32 -18.17
N ASP A 314 -0.65 -5.47 -18.91
CA ASP A 314 0.57 -6.13 -18.44
C ASP A 314 1.20 -5.42 -17.23
N ASN A 315 0.92 -4.12 -17.02
CA ASN A 315 1.39 -3.35 -15.87
C ASN A 315 0.84 -3.86 -14.54
N VAL A 316 -0.29 -4.59 -14.53
CA VAL A 316 -0.87 -5.20 -13.32
C VAL A 316 0.15 -6.08 -12.60
N ARG A 317 1.05 -6.75 -13.33
CA ARG A 317 2.16 -7.49 -12.72
C ARG A 317 3.04 -6.58 -11.86
N GLY A 318 3.43 -5.42 -12.39
CA GLY A 318 4.22 -4.43 -11.66
C GLY A 318 3.46 -3.87 -10.46
N TRP A 319 2.15 -3.69 -10.55
CA TRP A 319 1.36 -3.24 -9.38
C TRP A 319 1.43 -4.24 -8.24
N VAL A 320 1.31 -5.53 -8.53
CA VAL A 320 1.38 -6.59 -7.51
C VAL A 320 2.79 -6.73 -6.94
N VAL A 321 3.80 -6.82 -7.82
CA VAL A 321 5.19 -7.12 -7.43
C VAL A 321 5.92 -5.91 -6.85
N ASP A 322 5.72 -4.72 -7.41
CA ASP A 322 6.40 -3.50 -6.97
C ASP A 322 5.49 -2.61 -6.13
N GLY A 323 4.19 -2.59 -6.38
CA GLY A 323 3.24 -1.69 -5.72
C GLY A 323 2.49 -2.26 -4.51
N PHE A 324 2.53 -3.57 -4.27
CA PHE A 324 1.89 -4.18 -3.10
C PHE A 324 2.85 -5.05 -2.30
N ASP A 325 3.58 -5.98 -2.92
CA ASP A 325 4.45 -6.90 -2.19
C ASP A 325 5.44 -6.19 -1.23
N PRO A 326 6.15 -5.11 -1.63
CA PRO A 326 7.08 -4.43 -0.73
C PRO A 326 6.38 -3.65 0.39
N LEU A 327 5.08 -3.41 0.27
CA LEU A 327 4.27 -2.67 1.24
C LEU A 327 3.41 -3.61 2.11
N LEU A 328 3.44 -4.92 1.83
CA LEU A 328 2.82 -5.95 2.65
C LEU A 328 3.85 -6.55 3.60
N VAL A 329 3.54 -6.56 4.89
CA VAL A 329 4.39 -7.07 5.96
C VAL A 329 3.64 -8.16 6.72
N ARG A 330 3.86 -9.42 6.36
CA ARG A 330 3.29 -10.59 7.06
C ARG A 330 1.79 -10.46 7.36
N GLY A 331 1.04 -10.09 6.33
CA GLY A 331 -0.40 -9.88 6.44
C GLY A 331 -0.84 -8.46 6.75
N ASP A 332 0.04 -7.52 7.09
CA ASP A 332 -0.32 -6.11 7.31
C ASP A 332 0.06 -5.24 6.10
N VAL A 333 -0.72 -4.20 5.77
CA VAL A 333 -0.31 -3.18 4.80
C VAL A 333 0.36 -2.04 5.55
N MET A 334 1.54 -1.59 5.09
CA MET A 334 2.24 -0.46 5.69
C MET A 334 1.32 0.76 5.83
N ALA A 335 1.17 1.26 7.05
CA ALA A 335 0.17 2.29 7.35
C ALA A 335 0.43 3.62 6.63
N SER A 336 1.68 3.89 6.25
CA SER A 336 2.11 5.09 5.52
C SER A 336 1.51 5.22 4.11
N VAL A 337 0.87 4.16 3.60
CA VAL A 337 0.20 4.15 2.28
C VAL A 337 -1.31 3.89 2.37
N CYS A 338 -1.88 3.95 3.58
CA CYS A 338 -3.31 3.73 3.81
C CYS A 338 -4.14 5.02 3.85
N GLY A 339 -3.49 6.19 3.74
CA GLY A 339 -4.14 7.50 3.80
C GLY A 339 -5.03 7.66 5.03
N ARG A 340 -6.23 8.20 4.86
CA ARG A 340 -7.17 8.43 5.98
C ARG A 340 -7.79 7.14 6.52
N GLU A 341 -7.64 6.00 5.83
CA GLU A 341 -8.29 4.74 6.22
C GLU A 341 -7.72 4.15 7.51
N ILE A 342 -6.52 4.57 7.94
CA ILE A 342 -5.96 4.19 9.24
C ILE A 342 -6.89 4.57 10.40
N ALA A 343 -7.72 5.60 10.22
CA ALA A 343 -8.69 6.06 11.20
C ALA A 343 -10.02 5.30 11.15
N ARG A 344 -10.11 4.18 10.42
CA ARG A 344 -11.31 3.34 10.36
C ARG A 344 -11.08 2.02 11.12
N PRO A 345 -11.92 1.68 12.11
CA PRO A 345 -11.75 0.45 12.88
C PRO A 345 -11.80 -0.82 12.01
N SER A 346 -12.59 -0.79 10.93
CA SER A 346 -12.81 -1.90 10.01
C SER A 346 -11.82 -2.01 8.85
N LYS A 347 -10.88 -1.06 8.71
CA LYS A 347 -9.91 -1.02 7.59
C LYS A 347 -8.45 -0.96 8.07
N GLN A 348 -8.18 -1.46 9.28
CA GLN A 348 -6.82 -1.69 9.77
C GLN A 348 -6.04 -2.59 8.80
N GLY A 349 -4.71 -2.51 8.80
CA GLY A 349 -3.93 -2.92 7.64
C GLY A 349 -3.98 -4.43 7.32
N HIS A 350 -4.24 -5.31 8.29
CA HIS A 350 -4.53 -6.73 8.02
C HIS A 350 -5.81 -6.97 7.20
N ALA A 351 -6.86 -6.19 7.47
CA ALA A 351 -8.08 -6.24 6.65
C ALA A 351 -7.82 -5.68 5.24
N SER A 352 -6.91 -4.70 5.12
CA SER A 352 -6.48 -4.14 3.84
C SER A 352 -5.66 -5.14 3.01
N ALA A 353 -4.75 -5.88 3.64
CA ALA A 353 -3.97 -6.92 2.97
C ALA A 353 -4.85 -8.06 2.47
N GLN A 354 -5.84 -8.48 3.26
CA GLN A 354 -6.85 -9.46 2.83
C GLN A 354 -7.49 -9.04 1.50
N THR A 355 -7.90 -7.77 1.36
CA THR A 355 -8.47 -7.26 0.10
C THR A 355 -7.51 -7.37 -1.09
N VAL A 356 -6.21 -7.16 -0.87
CA VAL A 356 -5.18 -7.35 -1.92
C VAL A 356 -5.06 -8.82 -2.29
N VAL A 357 -4.98 -9.73 -1.30
CA VAL A 357 -4.90 -11.18 -1.53
C VAL A 357 -6.11 -11.67 -2.34
N GLU A 358 -7.32 -11.27 -1.95
CA GLU A 358 -8.56 -11.60 -2.67
C GLU A 358 -8.56 -11.09 -4.12
N ALA A 359 -7.98 -9.91 -4.36
CA ALA A 359 -7.85 -9.35 -5.71
C ALA A 359 -6.88 -10.15 -6.57
N VAL A 360 -5.69 -10.45 -6.05
CA VAL A 360 -4.66 -11.22 -6.78
C VAL A 360 -5.14 -12.65 -7.06
N LEU A 361 -5.84 -13.29 -6.11
CA LEU A 361 -6.49 -14.59 -6.32
C LEU A 361 -7.39 -14.62 -7.57
N ARG A 362 -8.18 -13.55 -7.77
CA ARG A 362 -9.08 -13.44 -8.92
C ARG A 362 -8.36 -13.13 -10.24
N LEU A 363 -7.16 -12.55 -10.17
CA LEU A 363 -6.35 -12.26 -11.35
C LEU A 363 -5.64 -13.50 -11.89
N ILE A 364 -5.19 -14.42 -11.03
CA ILE A 364 -4.37 -15.59 -11.42
C ILE A 364 -4.89 -16.31 -12.68
N PRO A 365 -6.19 -16.66 -12.82
CA PRO A 365 -6.69 -17.36 -14.01
C PRO A 365 -6.55 -16.56 -15.31
N GLY A 366 -6.48 -15.23 -15.24
CA GLY A 366 -6.32 -14.33 -16.38
C GLY A 366 -4.86 -14.10 -16.80
N PHE A 367 -3.88 -14.54 -16.01
CA PHE A 367 -2.45 -14.35 -16.27
C PHE A 367 -1.72 -15.70 -16.31
N PRO A 368 -1.71 -16.42 -17.45
CA PRO A 368 -1.00 -17.70 -17.55
C PRO A 368 0.53 -17.52 -17.56
N GLY A 369 1.25 -18.62 -17.32
CA GLY A 369 2.72 -18.66 -17.37
C GLY A 369 3.38 -17.99 -16.16
N GLU A 370 4.53 -17.34 -16.39
CA GLU A 370 5.39 -16.78 -15.34
C GLU A 370 4.63 -15.82 -14.39
N THR A 371 3.78 -14.94 -14.92
CA THR A 371 3.02 -14.00 -14.09
C THR A 371 2.07 -14.71 -13.13
N GLY A 372 1.36 -15.75 -13.61
CA GLY A 372 0.47 -16.56 -12.77
C GLY A 372 1.23 -17.34 -11.69
N GLU A 373 2.41 -17.86 -12.02
CA GLU A 373 3.29 -18.53 -11.04
C GLU A 373 3.79 -17.55 -9.97
N VAL A 374 4.19 -16.33 -10.35
CA VAL A 374 4.58 -15.28 -9.39
C VAL A 374 3.42 -14.92 -8.46
N PHE A 375 2.23 -14.67 -9.00
CA PHE A 375 1.05 -14.36 -8.18
C PHE A 375 0.69 -15.52 -7.24
N THR A 376 0.78 -16.76 -7.73
CA THR A 376 0.55 -17.96 -6.91
C THR A 376 1.55 -18.03 -5.75
N ALA A 377 2.84 -17.84 -6.02
CA ALA A 377 3.89 -17.87 -5.00
C ALA A 377 3.73 -16.76 -3.95
N LEU A 378 3.34 -15.55 -4.38
CA LEU A 378 3.08 -14.42 -3.48
C LEU A 378 1.86 -14.65 -2.59
N VAL A 379 0.73 -15.06 -3.17
CA VAL A 379 -0.49 -15.34 -2.39
C VAL A 379 -0.25 -16.44 -1.36
N LYS A 380 0.45 -17.52 -1.73
CA LYS A 380 0.84 -18.56 -0.77
C LYS A 380 1.67 -17.99 0.38
N GLN A 381 2.62 -17.10 0.07
CA GLN A 381 3.45 -16.46 1.09
C GLN A 381 2.61 -15.57 2.02
N TRP A 382 1.80 -14.67 1.47
CA TRP A 382 1.01 -13.73 2.26
C TRP A 382 -0.01 -14.43 3.15
N ILE A 383 -0.66 -15.50 2.66
CA ILE A 383 -1.57 -16.33 3.49
C ILE A 383 -0.79 -17.03 4.61
N ALA A 384 0.39 -17.57 4.33
CA ALA A 384 1.17 -18.33 5.32
C ALA A 384 1.79 -17.44 6.41
N GLU A 385 2.13 -16.19 6.09
CA GLU A 385 2.80 -15.28 7.03
C GLU A 385 1.85 -14.56 7.99
N ASP A 386 0.56 -14.43 7.66
CA ASP A 386 -0.41 -13.78 8.53
C ASP A 386 -0.96 -14.73 9.60
N THR A 387 -0.25 -14.83 10.71
CA THR A 387 -0.71 -15.59 11.89
C THR A 387 -1.57 -14.77 12.84
N TYR A 388 -1.89 -13.51 12.51
CA TYR A 388 -2.75 -12.65 13.32
C TYR A 388 -4.19 -12.68 12.81
N ARG A 389 -4.38 -12.62 11.50
CA ARG A 389 -5.67 -12.70 10.83
C ARG A 389 -5.63 -13.81 9.79
N ASP A 390 -5.95 -15.05 10.23
CA ASP A 390 -5.97 -16.22 9.35
C ASP A 390 -6.97 -16.03 8.19
N PHE A 391 -6.41 -15.80 7.00
CA PHE A 391 -7.13 -15.55 5.76
C PHE A 391 -8.22 -16.60 5.49
N LEU A 392 -7.93 -17.89 5.72
CA LEU A 392 -8.83 -19.00 5.42
C LEU A 392 -10.07 -19.02 6.33
N THR A 393 -9.99 -18.35 7.48
CA THR A 393 -11.09 -18.27 8.46
C THR A 393 -11.91 -16.99 8.36
N VAL A 394 -11.43 -15.97 7.65
CA VAL A 394 -12.09 -14.65 7.59
C VAL A 394 -12.58 -14.25 6.20
N THR A 395 -12.06 -14.86 5.14
CA THR A 395 -12.46 -14.53 3.75
C THR A 395 -13.84 -15.08 3.40
N ASP A 396 -14.40 -14.54 2.31
CA ASP A 396 -15.68 -14.96 1.74
C ASP A 396 -15.58 -16.34 1.04
N PRO A 397 -16.70 -17.04 0.82
CA PRO A 397 -16.66 -18.38 0.23
C PRO A 397 -16.00 -18.44 -1.16
N ALA A 398 -16.18 -17.43 -2.01
CA ALA A 398 -15.63 -17.44 -3.37
C ALA A 398 -14.10 -17.31 -3.36
N SER A 399 -13.60 -16.35 -2.57
CA SER A 399 -12.17 -16.17 -2.33
C SER A 399 -11.54 -17.37 -1.63
N LEU A 400 -12.24 -18.02 -0.68
CA LEU A 400 -11.76 -19.23 -0.02
C LEU A 400 -11.57 -20.39 -1.02
N VAL A 401 -12.56 -20.65 -1.87
CA VAL A 401 -12.46 -21.68 -2.92
C VAL A 401 -11.27 -21.41 -3.84
N ALA A 402 -11.05 -20.16 -4.24
CA ALA A 402 -9.90 -19.79 -5.05
C ALA A 402 -8.56 -19.99 -4.30
N ALA A 403 -8.51 -19.63 -3.03
CA ALA A 403 -7.34 -19.78 -2.18
C ALA A 403 -6.95 -21.25 -1.98
N LEU A 404 -7.91 -22.14 -1.73
CA LEU A 404 -7.64 -23.57 -1.57
C LEU A 404 -7.03 -24.17 -2.86
N ARG A 405 -7.54 -23.81 -4.03
CA ARG A 405 -6.96 -24.23 -5.32
C ARG A 405 -5.53 -23.71 -5.50
N VAL A 406 -5.27 -22.46 -5.10
CA VAL A 406 -3.94 -21.86 -5.15
C VAL A 406 -3.00 -22.58 -4.18
N LEU A 407 -3.44 -22.89 -2.96
CA LEU A 407 -2.65 -23.61 -1.97
C LEU A 407 -2.28 -25.03 -2.44
N ASP A 408 -3.19 -25.72 -3.12
CA ASP A 408 -2.99 -27.06 -3.69
C ASP A 408 -2.09 -27.10 -4.95
N SER A 409 -1.83 -25.94 -5.58
CA SER A 409 -0.91 -25.83 -6.73
C SER A 409 0.51 -26.32 -6.39
N PRO A 410 1.27 -26.89 -7.33
CA PRO A 410 2.67 -27.30 -7.07
C PRO A 410 3.66 -26.13 -6.92
N VAL A 411 3.25 -24.89 -7.24
CA VAL A 411 4.12 -23.70 -7.10
C VAL A 411 4.45 -23.47 -5.62
N PRO A 412 5.73 -23.33 -5.22
CA PRO A 412 6.08 -23.04 -3.84
C PRO A 412 5.73 -21.60 -3.45
N ALA A 413 5.56 -21.34 -2.15
CA ALA A 413 5.51 -19.98 -1.65
C ALA A 413 6.84 -19.25 -1.96
N ARG A 414 6.78 -17.94 -2.18
CA ARG A 414 7.94 -17.11 -2.55
C ARG A 414 9.07 -17.13 -1.51
N GLY A 415 8.76 -17.42 -0.25
CA GLY A 415 9.65 -17.24 0.90
C GLY A 415 9.57 -15.82 1.47
N PRO A 416 10.16 -15.54 2.65
CA PRO A 416 10.12 -14.21 3.24
C PRO A 416 10.77 -13.15 2.36
N LEU A 417 10.16 -11.97 2.27
CA LEU A 417 10.74 -10.84 1.54
C LEU A 417 11.98 -10.31 2.30
N VAL A 418 13.07 -10.09 1.56
CA VAL A 418 14.31 -9.48 2.06
C VAL A 418 14.76 -8.46 1.03
N ALA A 419 14.43 -7.19 1.25
CA ALA A 419 14.63 -6.13 0.27
C ALA A 419 14.69 -4.74 0.93
N HIS A 420 15.36 -3.79 0.29
CA HIS A 420 15.11 -2.37 0.49
C HIS A 420 14.49 -1.80 -0.78
N LYS A 421 13.24 -1.35 -0.71
CA LYS A 421 12.50 -0.78 -1.83
C LYS A 421 12.19 0.68 -1.54
N GLN A 422 12.45 1.53 -2.51
CA GLN A 422 12.02 2.91 -2.49
C GLN A 422 10.82 3.12 -3.41
N HIS A 423 10.00 4.10 -3.04
CA HIS A 423 8.89 4.60 -3.84
C HIS A 423 9.00 6.13 -3.98
N PRO A 424 9.97 6.62 -4.79
CA PRO A 424 10.23 8.05 -4.95
C PRO A 424 9.02 8.88 -5.37
N ARG A 425 8.08 8.32 -6.15
CA ARG A 425 6.88 9.03 -6.60
C ARG A 425 5.84 9.23 -5.50
N MET A 426 6.02 8.65 -4.31
CA MET A 426 5.16 8.88 -3.15
C MET A 426 5.89 9.21 -1.84
N ASP A 427 7.19 9.50 -1.91
CA ASP A 427 8.05 9.82 -0.75
C ASP A 427 7.97 8.76 0.36
N LYS A 428 8.03 7.47 -0.01
CA LYS A 428 8.04 6.33 0.93
C LYS A 428 9.20 5.38 0.64
N ALA A 429 9.57 4.60 1.66
CA ALA A 429 10.46 3.46 1.51
C ALA A 429 10.06 2.32 2.45
N ALA A 430 10.38 1.09 2.04
CA ALA A 430 10.16 -0.14 2.78
C ALA A 430 11.47 -0.93 2.88
N HIS A 431 11.81 -1.38 4.07
CA HIS A 431 13.00 -2.17 4.36
C HIS A 431 12.60 -3.46 5.07
N HIS A 432 12.81 -4.60 4.42
CA HIS A 432 12.41 -5.93 4.88
C HIS A 432 13.61 -6.78 5.25
N ARG A 433 13.52 -7.37 6.43
CA ARG A 433 14.45 -8.38 6.97
C ARG A 433 13.64 -9.57 7.50
N PRO A 434 14.24 -10.76 7.65
CA PRO A 434 13.51 -11.91 8.16
C PRO A 434 12.84 -11.70 9.53
N SER A 435 13.41 -10.84 10.39
CA SER A 435 12.89 -10.58 11.74
C SER A 435 12.06 -9.31 11.88
N PHE A 436 12.09 -8.39 10.90
CA PHE A 436 11.35 -7.13 10.97
C PHE A 436 11.16 -6.51 9.58
N ALA A 437 10.18 -5.61 9.46
CA ALA A 437 10.13 -4.66 8.37
C ALA A 437 10.03 -3.23 8.92
N LEU A 438 10.51 -2.27 8.13
CA LEU A 438 10.50 -0.85 8.47
C LEU A 438 9.94 -0.05 7.31
N GLY A 439 8.91 0.77 7.57
CA GLY A 439 8.37 1.75 6.63
C GLY A 439 8.85 3.15 6.99
N ILE A 440 9.30 3.93 6.01
CA ILE A 440 9.66 5.35 6.19
C ILE A 440 8.62 6.20 5.47
N SER A 441 8.08 7.19 6.18
CA SER A 441 7.06 8.10 5.68
C SER A 441 7.54 9.55 5.69
N ALA A 442 7.75 10.10 4.50
CA ALA A 442 8.12 11.50 4.28
C ALA A 442 7.09 12.24 3.41
N TYR A 443 7.21 13.56 3.33
CA TYR A 443 6.52 14.43 2.36
C TYR A 443 7.48 15.49 1.83
N SER A 444 7.12 16.11 0.71
CA SER A 444 7.95 17.09 -0.01
C SER A 444 7.06 18.11 -0.74
N SER A 445 7.62 18.84 -1.70
CA SER A 445 6.86 19.63 -2.68
C SER A 445 5.95 18.78 -3.60
N ARG A 446 6.22 17.48 -3.70
CA ARG A 446 5.49 16.54 -4.56
C ARG A 446 4.31 15.89 -3.86
N ILE A 447 4.44 15.59 -2.56
CA ILE A 447 3.51 14.75 -1.79
C ILE A 447 2.90 15.51 -0.62
N TYR A 448 1.62 15.27 -0.37
CA TYR A 448 0.93 15.88 0.78
C TYR A 448 1.35 15.25 2.11
N THR A 449 1.32 16.04 3.17
CA THR A 449 1.52 15.62 4.58
C THR A 449 0.64 14.43 4.95
N TYR A 450 -0.68 14.59 4.87
CA TYR A 450 -1.69 13.56 5.13
C TYR A 450 -3.05 14.01 4.57
N GLU A 451 -4.03 13.09 4.59
CA GLU A 451 -5.41 13.39 4.22
C GLU A 451 -6.34 13.37 5.43
N SER A 452 -7.21 14.39 5.53
CA SER A 452 -8.36 14.40 6.42
C SER A 452 -9.54 15.06 5.71
N ILE A 453 -10.47 14.23 5.23
CA ILE A 453 -11.72 14.64 4.56
C ILE A 453 -12.88 13.81 5.11
N GLN A 454 -14.11 14.32 4.97
CA GLN A 454 -15.32 13.65 5.46
C GLN A 454 -15.26 13.29 6.96
N ASN A 455 -14.61 14.15 7.75
CA ASN A 455 -14.38 13.99 9.19
C ASN A 455 -13.63 12.71 9.59
N GLU A 456 -12.72 12.24 8.74
CA GLU A 456 -11.85 11.09 9.00
C GLU A 456 -10.40 11.54 9.17
N ASN A 457 -9.63 10.81 10.00
CA ASN A 457 -8.20 11.02 10.24
C ASN A 457 -7.85 12.40 10.80
N LEU A 458 -8.66 12.86 11.77
CA LEU A 458 -8.59 14.21 12.33
C LEU A 458 -7.24 14.54 12.98
N HIS A 459 -6.50 13.53 13.45
CA HIS A 459 -5.22 13.68 14.14
C HIS A 459 -4.01 13.18 13.31
N GLY A 460 -4.13 13.08 11.99
CA GLY A 460 -3.07 12.57 11.11
C GLY A 460 -1.85 13.49 10.90
N TRP A 461 -1.67 14.53 11.73
CA TRP A 461 -0.77 15.67 11.51
C TRP A 461 0.66 15.30 11.13
N HIS A 462 1.23 14.30 11.81
CA HIS A 462 2.67 13.97 11.74
C HIS A 462 2.95 12.63 11.05
N LEU A 463 1.98 12.08 10.29
CA LEU A 463 2.12 10.79 9.60
C LEU A 463 3.24 10.77 8.54
N SER A 464 3.70 11.95 8.10
CA SER A 464 4.77 12.09 7.10
C SER A 464 5.94 12.97 7.54
N ASP A 465 6.03 13.36 8.82
CA ASP A 465 7.13 14.21 9.35
C ASP A 465 8.43 13.42 9.57
N GLY A 466 8.71 12.45 8.68
CA GLY A 466 9.75 11.44 8.85
C GLY A 466 9.34 10.33 9.82
N MET A 467 8.07 9.91 9.78
CA MET A 467 7.59 8.81 10.62
C MET A 467 8.26 7.50 10.21
N VAL A 468 8.67 6.72 11.20
CA VAL A 468 9.21 5.36 11.04
C VAL A 468 8.20 4.36 11.61
N LEU A 469 7.75 3.44 10.77
CA LEU A 469 6.86 2.34 11.14
C LEU A 469 7.69 1.07 11.31
N LEU A 470 7.76 0.50 12.51
CA LEU A 470 8.49 -0.73 12.80
C LEU A 470 7.55 -1.93 13.01
N TYR A 471 7.63 -2.89 12.10
CA TYR A 471 6.89 -4.15 12.14
C TYR A 471 7.81 -5.27 12.64
N THR A 472 7.47 -5.88 13.77
CA THR A 472 8.18 -7.03 14.38
C THR A 472 7.26 -8.25 14.39
N ASP A 473 7.60 -9.30 15.14
CA ASP A 473 6.73 -10.45 15.39
C ASP A 473 5.41 -10.12 16.12
N ASP A 474 5.28 -8.91 16.66
CA ASP A 474 4.02 -8.33 17.09
C ASP A 474 3.19 -7.87 15.87
N LEU A 475 2.55 -8.83 15.19
CA LEU A 475 1.74 -8.57 13.99
C LEU A 475 0.53 -7.65 14.30
N GLY A 476 0.00 -7.70 15.53
CA GLY A 476 -1.11 -6.85 15.96
C GLY A 476 -0.72 -5.39 16.24
N HIS A 477 0.55 -4.99 16.07
CA HIS A 477 1.08 -3.73 16.57
C HIS A 477 0.31 -2.48 16.08
N TYR A 478 0.19 -2.31 14.76
CA TYR A 478 -0.56 -1.21 14.13
C TYR A 478 -2.04 -1.53 13.93
N SER A 479 -2.45 -2.71 14.42
CA SER A 479 -3.84 -3.11 14.59
C SER A 479 -4.25 -2.94 16.07
N GLU A 480 -5.25 -3.69 16.55
CA GLU A 480 -5.76 -3.71 17.93
C GLU A 480 -5.83 -2.32 18.56
N ASP A 481 -6.48 -1.39 17.84
CA ASP A 481 -6.79 -0.04 18.32
C ASP A 481 -5.58 0.85 18.57
N TYR A 482 -4.45 0.61 17.90
CA TYR A 482 -3.27 1.48 17.95
C TYR A 482 -3.60 2.94 17.59
N TRP A 483 -4.32 3.16 16.48
CA TRP A 483 -4.55 4.49 15.91
C TRP A 483 -5.34 5.45 16.80
N PRO A 484 -6.44 5.04 17.48
CA PRO A 484 -7.11 5.94 18.41
C PRO A 484 -6.29 6.16 19.69
N THR A 485 -5.45 5.22 20.14
CA THR A 485 -4.79 5.32 21.45
C THR A 485 -3.36 5.83 21.43
N VAL A 486 -2.65 5.80 20.30
CA VAL A 486 -1.28 6.34 20.22
C VAL A 486 -1.33 7.87 20.41
N ASP A 487 -0.32 8.44 21.08
CA ASP A 487 -0.13 9.90 21.08
C ASP A 487 0.28 10.36 19.66
N PRO A 488 -0.62 11.03 18.91
CA PRO A 488 -0.34 11.42 17.52
C PRO A 488 0.66 12.57 17.43
N THR A 489 0.97 13.24 18.54
CA THR A 489 2.00 14.31 18.61
C THR A 489 3.40 13.74 18.73
N ARG A 490 3.54 12.44 19.01
CA ARG A 490 4.83 11.75 19.17
C ARG A 490 4.90 10.45 18.37
N LEU A 491 4.65 10.50 17.06
CA LEU A 491 4.83 9.33 16.21
C LEU A 491 6.32 8.97 16.07
N PRO A 492 6.71 7.68 16.03
CA PRO A 492 8.12 7.30 16.02
C PRO A 492 8.87 7.88 14.82
N GLY A 493 10.11 8.34 15.04
CA GLY A 493 10.99 8.90 14.01
C GLY A 493 10.78 10.39 13.70
N THR A 494 9.63 10.98 14.06
CA THR A 494 9.32 12.37 13.69
C THR A 494 10.17 13.38 14.46
N THR A 495 10.34 14.57 13.88
CA THR A 495 10.84 15.76 14.59
C THR A 495 9.73 16.80 14.55
N VAL A 496 9.26 17.27 15.71
CA VAL A 496 8.03 18.08 15.81
C VAL A 496 8.21 19.23 16.79
N VAL A 497 7.41 20.29 16.62
CA VAL A 497 7.18 21.27 17.67
C VAL A 497 6.14 20.67 18.63
N ALA A 498 6.48 20.58 19.91
CA ALA A 498 5.59 20.05 20.93
C ALA A 498 4.31 20.88 21.03
N GLY A 499 3.17 20.19 21.08
CA GLY A 499 1.85 20.80 21.10
C GLY A 499 0.84 19.96 20.33
N ARG A 500 -0.44 20.30 20.48
CA ARG A 500 -1.53 19.64 19.77
C ARG A 500 -2.09 20.60 18.71
N PRO A 501 -1.91 20.33 17.41
CA PRO A 501 -2.58 21.07 16.36
C PRO A 501 -4.12 20.92 16.43
N ALA A 502 -4.86 21.81 15.77
CA ALA A 502 -6.31 21.64 15.61
C ALA A 502 -6.62 20.44 14.70
N ASP A 503 -7.78 19.83 14.89
CA ASP A 503 -8.26 18.73 14.04
C ASP A 503 -8.17 19.08 12.56
N ALA A 504 -7.65 18.15 11.75
CA ALA A 504 -7.42 18.31 10.32
C ALA A 504 -6.44 19.44 9.91
N ALA A 505 -5.75 20.10 10.84
CA ALA A 505 -4.76 21.12 10.52
C ALA A 505 -3.65 20.58 9.59
N GLY A 506 -3.31 21.32 8.55
CA GLY A 506 -2.23 20.94 7.62
C GLY A 506 -2.52 19.77 6.69
N GLN A 507 -3.74 19.20 6.69
CA GLN A 507 -4.11 18.18 5.71
C GLN A 507 -4.00 18.73 4.28
N ARG A 508 -3.64 17.86 3.32
CA ARG A 508 -3.47 18.20 1.89
C ARG A 508 -2.49 19.36 1.66
N THR A 509 -1.42 19.44 2.45
CA THR A 509 -0.38 20.47 2.31
C THR A 509 0.94 19.84 1.89
N THR A 510 1.65 20.46 0.95
CA THR A 510 3.01 20.07 0.56
C THR A 510 4.05 20.88 1.34
N SER A 511 5.28 20.38 1.38
CA SER A 511 6.44 21.15 1.84
C SER A 511 6.91 22.14 0.76
N THR A 512 7.80 23.07 1.14
CA THR A 512 8.65 23.80 0.19
C THR A 512 10.01 23.15 -0.02
N ALA A 513 10.29 22.03 0.65
CA ALA A 513 11.49 21.23 0.43
C ALA A 513 11.24 20.15 -0.63
N ASP A 514 12.19 20.02 -1.55
CA ASP A 514 12.19 19.01 -2.60
C ASP A 514 12.91 17.73 -2.17
N TRP A 515 13.84 17.81 -1.21
CA TRP A 515 14.67 16.68 -0.80
C TRP A 515 13.87 15.71 0.07
N ALA A 516 13.31 14.67 -0.54
CA ALA A 516 12.75 13.50 0.13
C ALA A 516 12.90 12.28 -0.79
N GLY A 517 13.51 11.21 -0.30
CA GLY A 517 13.89 10.07 -1.12
C GLY A 517 15.24 9.51 -0.70
N GLY A 518 15.91 8.81 -1.60
CA GLY A 518 17.13 8.10 -1.26
C GLY A 518 17.67 7.22 -2.37
N THR A 519 18.56 6.29 -2.05
CA THR A 519 19.11 5.30 -2.99
C THR A 519 19.10 3.88 -2.39
N ALA A 520 19.04 2.87 -3.26
CA ALA A 520 19.04 1.46 -2.87
C ALA A 520 20.11 0.71 -3.68
N LEU A 521 20.94 -0.11 -3.03
CA LEU A 521 21.96 -0.89 -3.72
C LEU A 521 21.33 -2.17 -4.30
N SER A 522 21.24 -2.25 -5.63
CA SER A 522 20.56 -3.34 -6.34
C SER A 522 21.03 -4.74 -5.95
N GLY A 523 20.08 -5.66 -5.79
CA GLY A 523 20.33 -7.06 -5.39
C GLY A 523 20.71 -7.24 -3.91
N THR A 524 20.52 -6.21 -3.08
CA THR A 524 20.87 -6.24 -1.66
C THR A 524 19.75 -5.59 -0.82
N THR A 525 19.92 -5.58 0.51
CA THR A 525 19.04 -4.86 1.43
C THR A 525 19.59 -3.51 1.87
N LEU A 526 20.66 -3.01 1.24
CA LEU A 526 21.31 -1.78 1.67
C LEU A 526 20.63 -0.58 1.02
N GLY A 527 20.20 0.36 1.85
CA GLY A 527 19.51 1.56 1.42
C GLY A 527 19.89 2.79 2.23
N ALA A 528 19.74 3.96 1.63
CA ALA A 528 19.76 5.24 2.30
C ALA A 528 18.48 5.98 1.96
N TYR A 529 17.87 6.62 2.95
CA TYR A 529 16.71 7.48 2.78
C TYR A 529 16.90 8.76 3.57
N GLY A 530 16.25 9.85 3.18
CA GLY A 530 16.25 11.08 3.96
C GLY A 530 15.11 12.03 3.61
N MET A 531 15.04 13.10 4.37
CA MET A 531 14.05 14.16 4.23
C MET A 531 14.64 15.48 4.75
N GLU A 532 14.51 16.55 3.96
CA GLU A 532 14.56 17.90 4.47
C GLU A 532 13.16 18.25 5.01
N LEU A 533 13.01 18.20 6.33
CA LEU A 533 11.78 18.59 7.00
C LEU A 533 11.66 20.12 6.99
N ARG A 534 10.53 20.60 6.47
CA ARG A 534 10.03 21.97 6.71
C ARG A 534 8.61 21.87 7.22
N ALA A 535 8.48 21.76 8.54
CA ALA A 535 7.23 21.39 9.18
C ALA A 535 6.10 22.38 8.86
N TYR A 536 4.90 21.86 8.62
CA TYR A 536 3.71 22.68 8.44
C TYR A 536 3.43 23.55 9.67
N GLY A 537 2.92 24.76 9.44
CA GLY A 537 2.43 25.63 10.52
C GLY A 537 3.49 26.16 11.47
N SER A 538 4.78 25.95 11.19
CA SER A 538 5.89 26.43 12.04
C SER A 538 7.15 26.74 11.24
N THR A 539 8.14 27.33 11.92
CA THR A 539 9.47 27.57 11.36
C THR A 539 10.43 26.42 11.60
N LEU A 540 9.96 25.29 12.16
CA LEU A 540 10.78 24.10 12.37
C LEU A 540 11.36 23.56 11.06
N ARG A 541 12.69 23.43 11.01
CA ARG A 541 13.46 22.80 9.94
C ARG A 541 14.34 21.71 10.52
N ALA A 542 14.56 20.64 9.79
CA ALA A 542 15.53 19.59 10.14
C ALA A 542 15.97 18.81 8.90
N LEU A 543 17.21 18.33 8.93
CA LEU A 543 17.71 17.36 7.95
C LEU A 543 17.70 15.99 8.62
N LYS A 544 17.06 15.00 8.01
CA LYS A 544 16.81 13.67 8.62
C LYS A 544 17.26 12.59 7.66
N SER A 545 18.03 11.60 8.13
CA SER A 545 18.46 10.46 7.33
C SER A 545 18.30 9.15 8.06
N TRP A 546 18.00 8.11 7.29
CA TRP A 546 17.89 6.72 7.73
C TRP A 546 18.73 5.87 6.77
N PHE A 547 19.84 5.33 7.26
CA PHE A 547 20.63 4.36 6.51
C PHE A 547 20.22 2.95 6.94
N CYS A 548 19.52 2.24 6.06
CA CYS A 548 18.99 0.90 6.29
C CYS A 548 20.06 -0.14 5.94
N LEU A 549 20.84 -0.58 6.93
CA LEU A 549 22.05 -1.39 6.77
C LEU A 549 21.84 -2.82 7.32
N ASP A 550 21.01 -3.59 6.61
CA ASP A 550 20.55 -4.93 7.02
C ASP A 550 19.75 -4.89 8.34
N ASP A 551 20.34 -5.37 9.44
CA ASP A 551 19.67 -5.47 10.75
C ASP A 551 19.83 -4.21 11.61
N VAL A 552 20.47 -3.16 11.08
CA VAL A 552 20.71 -1.90 11.79
C VAL A 552 20.28 -0.73 10.93
N ILE A 553 19.55 0.21 11.51
CA ILE A 553 19.17 1.46 10.88
C ILE A 553 19.89 2.60 11.59
N ALA A 554 20.75 3.30 10.87
CA ALA A 554 21.42 4.49 11.41
C ALA A 554 20.55 5.73 11.17
N CYS A 555 20.04 6.31 12.24
CA CYS A 555 19.17 7.48 12.24
C CYS A 555 20.01 8.73 12.56
N VAL A 556 20.11 9.65 11.60
CA VAL A 556 20.95 10.86 11.69
C VAL A 556 20.07 12.10 11.52
N GLY A 557 20.24 13.08 12.40
CA GLY A 557 19.55 14.37 12.33
C GLY A 557 20.50 15.54 12.53
N SER A 558 20.38 16.59 11.74
CA SER A 558 21.14 17.83 11.91
C SER A 558 20.34 19.06 11.51
N GLY A 559 20.85 20.25 11.82
CA GLY A 559 20.21 21.50 11.43
C GLY A 559 18.82 21.70 12.04
N ILE A 560 18.53 21.04 13.18
CA ILE A 560 17.23 21.14 13.83
C ILE A 560 17.11 22.53 14.43
N GLY A 561 16.18 23.32 13.91
CA GLY A 561 15.95 24.67 14.39
C GLY A 561 14.53 25.16 14.21
N ALA A 562 14.07 26.00 15.13
CA ALA A 562 12.77 26.67 15.09
C ALA A 562 12.89 28.03 15.80
N ASP A 563 12.09 29.02 15.39
CA ASP A 563 12.14 30.36 15.99
C ASP A 563 11.37 30.43 17.33
N ALA A 564 10.49 29.45 17.59
CA ALA A 564 9.69 29.36 18.81
C ALA A 564 9.21 27.92 19.04
N GLY A 565 8.94 27.59 20.31
CA GLY A 565 8.34 26.33 20.72
C GLY A 565 9.38 25.26 21.06
N ALA A 566 9.01 24.36 21.98
CA ALA A 566 9.81 23.20 22.33
C ALA A 566 9.83 22.20 21.17
N VAL A 567 11.00 21.68 20.81
CA VAL A 567 11.16 20.73 19.70
C VAL A 567 11.58 19.37 20.23
N GLU A 568 10.96 18.32 19.71
CA GLU A 568 11.21 16.94 20.10
C GLU A 568 11.62 16.10 18.88
N THR A 569 12.38 15.03 19.10
CA THR A 569 12.52 13.94 18.12
C THR A 569 12.22 12.61 18.77
N VAL A 570 11.23 11.91 18.22
CA VAL A 570 10.74 10.66 18.81
C VAL A 570 11.63 9.50 18.38
N VAL A 571 12.24 8.83 19.35
CA VAL A 571 13.00 7.60 19.13
C VAL A 571 12.06 6.41 19.01
N GLU A 572 11.03 6.35 19.88
CA GLU A 572 10.04 5.28 19.89
C GLU A 572 8.72 5.75 20.53
N ASN A 573 7.60 5.19 20.09
CA ASN A 573 6.29 5.28 20.73
C ASN A 573 5.54 3.96 20.52
N ARG A 574 5.94 2.95 21.27
CA ARG A 574 5.55 1.55 21.06
C ARG A 574 4.31 1.20 21.89
N LYS A 575 3.22 0.79 21.23
CA LYS A 575 2.16 0.01 21.88
C LYS A 575 2.74 -1.30 22.41
N LEU A 576 2.61 -1.56 23.70
CA LEU A 576 3.20 -2.73 24.33
C LEU A 576 2.24 -3.92 24.26
N ARG A 577 2.74 -5.07 23.79
CA ARG A 577 1.99 -6.35 23.86
C ARG A 577 1.86 -6.83 25.30
N ASP A 578 2.91 -6.67 26.09
CA ASP A 578 2.92 -6.88 27.54
C ASP A 578 3.14 -5.52 28.24
N PRO A 579 2.17 -5.00 29.02
CA PRO A 579 2.34 -3.78 29.80
C PRO A 579 3.59 -3.80 30.70
N ALA A 580 4.07 -4.98 31.11
CA ALA A 580 5.25 -5.17 31.93
C ALA A 580 6.56 -5.33 31.15
N ALA A 581 6.53 -5.27 29.81
CA ALA A 581 7.71 -5.45 28.95
C ALA A 581 8.88 -4.59 29.42
N ALA A 582 10.03 -5.23 29.68
CA ALA A 582 11.17 -4.59 30.30
C ALA A 582 11.81 -3.55 29.36
N LEU A 583 12.04 -2.33 29.88
CA LEU A 583 12.96 -1.36 29.30
C LEU A 583 14.28 -1.44 30.08
N LEU A 584 15.37 -1.79 29.41
CA LEU A 584 16.72 -1.68 29.96
C LEU A 584 17.34 -0.36 29.51
N VAL A 585 17.87 0.41 30.46
CA VAL A 585 18.65 1.64 30.25
C VAL A 585 20.08 1.35 30.68
N ASP A 586 21.01 1.25 29.71
CA ASP A 586 22.39 0.86 29.94
C ASP A 586 22.55 -0.45 30.75
N GLY A 587 21.57 -1.35 30.62
CA GLY A 587 21.52 -2.65 31.30
C GLY A 587 20.81 -2.63 32.65
N ALA A 588 20.46 -1.47 33.18
CA ALA A 588 19.61 -1.35 34.37
C ALA A 588 18.12 -1.32 33.96
N PRO A 589 17.25 -2.11 34.59
CA PRO A 589 15.82 -2.07 34.28
C PRO A 589 15.19 -0.75 34.77
N ALA A 590 14.43 -0.11 33.89
CA ALA A 590 13.51 0.96 34.28
C ALA A 590 12.26 0.38 34.96
N PRO A 591 11.58 1.12 35.85
CA PRO A 591 10.30 0.72 36.42
C PRO A 591 9.27 0.34 35.35
N ALA A 592 8.60 -0.80 35.55
CA ALA A 592 7.58 -1.32 34.64
C ALA A 592 6.16 -0.79 34.92
N GLY A 593 5.97 -0.01 36.00
CA GLY A 593 4.66 0.51 36.39
C GLY A 593 4.13 1.59 35.44
N THR A 594 2.83 1.57 35.17
CA THR A 594 2.12 2.65 34.46
C THR A 594 2.32 3.99 35.18
N GLY A 595 2.56 5.05 34.41
CA GLY A 595 2.86 6.39 34.91
C GLY A 595 4.35 6.66 35.14
N TRP A 596 5.24 5.69 34.87
CA TRP A 596 6.68 5.94 34.91
C TRP A 596 7.06 7.02 33.90
N SER A 597 7.78 8.05 34.36
CA SER A 597 8.38 9.07 33.51
C SER A 597 9.76 9.41 34.04
N ALA A 598 10.73 9.58 33.14
CA ALA A 598 12.10 9.89 33.52
C ALA A 598 12.81 10.77 32.47
N ARG A 599 13.73 11.58 32.96
CA ARG A 599 14.84 12.11 32.16
C ARG A 599 16.04 11.18 32.37
N MET A 600 16.63 10.71 31.29
CA MET A 600 17.77 9.81 31.27
C MET A 600 18.91 10.54 30.57
N ASP A 601 19.98 10.87 31.29
CA ASP A 601 21.14 11.55 30.74
C ASP A 601 22.28 10.55 30.48
N GLY A 602 23.08 10.79 29.44
CA GLY A 602 24.27 9.97 29.15
C GLY A 602 23.98 8.54 28.67
N VAL A 603 22.78 8.27 28.16
CA VAL A 603 22.35 6.96 27.69
C VAL A 603 23.23 6.49 26.54
N ARG A 604 23.77 5.26 26.63
CA ARG A 604 24.53 4.63 25.54
C ARG A 604 23.73 3.57 24.81
N TRP A 605 22.81 2.89 25.49
CA TRP A 605 21.86 2.00 24.83
C TRP A 605 20.60 1.75 25.64
N LEU A 606 19.54 1.45 24.90
CA LEU A 606 18.25 1.02 25.40
C LEU A 606 17.89 -0.34 24.80
N HIS A 607 17.15 -1.18 25.53
CA HIS A 607 16.50 -2.35 24.95
C HIS A 607 15.08 -2.46 25.48
N LEU A 608 14.11 -2.51 24.57
CA LEU A 608 12.71 -2.77 24.85
C LEU A 608 12.39 -4.21 24.48
N GLU A 609 11.98 -5.00 25.47
CA GLU A 609 11.52 -6.38 25.28
C GLU A 609 10.40 -6.46 24.24
N GLY A 610 10.48 -7.48 23.36
CA GLY A 610 9.53 -7.66 22.25
C GLY A 610 9.69 -6.65 21.08
N THR A 611 10.61 -5.68 21.18
CA THR A 611 10.81 -4.66 20.13
C THR A 611 12.24 -4.67 19.59
N GLY A 612 13.24 -4.47 20.43
CA GLY A 612 14.64 -4.43 20.01
C GLY A 612 15.50 -3.41 20.75
N GLY A 613 16.66 -3.12 20.18
CA GLY A 613 17.66 -2.22 20.75
C GLY A 613 17.74 -0.84 20.09
N TYR A 614 18.22 0.13 20.86
CA TYR A 614 18.61 1.45 20.41
C TYR A 614 19.99 1.73 20.96
N VAL A 615 20.98 1.99 20.11
CA VAL A 615 22.36 2.26 20.52
C VAL A 615 22.69 3.72 20.20
N PHE A 616 23.32 4.40 21.15
CA PHE A 616 23.73 5.79 21.07
C PHE A 616 25.27 5.83 21.15
N PRO A 617 25.98 5.79 20.01
CA PRO A 617 27.45 5.84 19.99
C PRO A 617 28.00 7.10 20.66
N GLU A 618 27.27 8.21 20.52
CA GLU A 618 27.43 9.44 21.30
C GLU A 618 26.42 9.40 22.47
N PRO A 619 26.86 9.50 23.75
CA PRO A 619 25.92 9.49 24.88
C PRO A 619 24.83 10.56 24.75
N ALA A 620 23.58 10.16 24.92
CA ALA A 620 22.42 11.00 24.65
C ALA A 620 21.59 11.30 25.90
N GLY A 621 20.96 12.48 25.91
CA GLY A 621 19.85 12.81 26.80
C GLY A 621 18.52 12.40 26.18
N LEU A 622 17.69 11.70 26.95
CA LEU A 622 16.39 11.19 26.53
C LEU A 622 15.33 11.41 27.60
N ARG A 623 14.08 11.48 27.16
CA ARG A 623 12.91 11.33 28.00
C ARG A 623 12.30 9.95 27.76
N GLY A 624 11.75 9.38 28.82
CA GLY A 624 10.98 8.13 28.77
C GLY A 624 9.65 8.30 29.47
N LEU A 625 8.59 7.71 28.92
CA LEU A 625 7.25 7.69 29.49
C LEU A 625 6.61 6.32 29.26
N ARG A 626 6.03 5.72 30.30
CA ARG A 626 5.18 4.54 30.23
C ARG A 626 3.80 4.90 30.74
N GLU A 627 2.77 4.69 29.94
CA GLU A 627 1.40 5.05 30.31
C GLU A 627 0.36 4.18 29.59
N ASP A 628 -0.83 4.09 30.19
CA ASP A 628 -2.01 3.53 29.55
C ASP A 628 -2.78 4.68 28.91
N ARG A 629 -3.06 4.57 27.61
CA ARG A 629 -3.80 5.58 26.85
C ARG A 629 -5.18 5.04 26.52
N THR A 630 -6.21 5.81 26.89
CA THR A 630 -7.61 5.48 26.62
C THR A 630 -8.19 6.49 25.67
N ALA A 631 -8.85 6.01 24.62
CA ALA A 631 -9.49 6.84 23.60
C ALA A 631 -10.66 6.11 22.95
N THR A 632 -11.36 6.79 22.05
CA THR A 632 -12.37 6.20 21.18
C THR A 632 -11.97 6.39 19.72
N TRP A 633 -12.42 5.49 18.83
CA TRP A 633 -12.26 5.71 17.38
C TRP A 633 -12.98 6.97 16.90
N ARG A 634 -14.02 7.42 17.61
CA ARG A 634 -14.75 8.66 17.30
C ARG A 634 -13.84 9.89 17.33
N GLU A 635 -12.85 9.93 18.22
CA GLU A 635 -11.93 11.07 18.35
C GLU A 635 -11.09 11.33 17.10
N ILE A 636 -10.81 10.29 16.30
CA ILE A 636 -10.07 10.42 15.05
C ILE A 636 -10.95 10.29 13.80
N ASN A 637 -12.21 9.88 13.96
CA ASN A 637 -13.13 9.65 12.85
C ASN A 637 -14.60 9.85 13.27
N LEU A 638 -15.18 11.00 12.93
CA LEU A 638 -16.59 11.28 13.25
C LEU A 638 -17.57 10.48 12.40
N LYS A 639 -17.14 9.92 11.25
CA LYS A 639 -18.02 9.19 10.33
C LYS A 639 -18.15 7.71 10.70
N TYR A 640 -17.04 7.01 10.88
CA TYR A 640 -17.00 5.55 11.10
C TYR A 640 -16.47 5.15 12.48
N GLY A 641 -16.09 6.12 13.32
CA GLY A 641 -15.61 5.84 14.66
C GLY A 641 -16.69 5.25 15.55
N THR A 642 -16.27 4.41 16.51
CA THR A 642 -17.10 3.90 17.59
C THR A 642 -16.85 4.70 18.86
N ASP A 643 -17.88 4.89 19.68
CA ASP A 643 -17.80 5.61 20.96
C ASP A 643 -17.36 4.70 22.13
N THR A 644 -17.08 3.42 21.86
CA THR A 644 -16.54 2.47 22.84
C THR A 644 -15.10 2.84 23.22
N PRO A 645 -14.82 3.14 24.50
CA PRO A 645 -13.46 3.40 24.95
C PRO A 645 -12.59 2.15 24.82
N VAL A 646 -11.36 2.34 24.31
CA VAL A 646 -10.32 1.33 24.19
C VAL A 646 -9.06 1.85 24.86
N THR A 647 -8.35 0.96 25.57
CA THR A 647 -7.14 1.31 26.33
C THR A 647 -5.96 0.47 25.88
N ARG A 648 -4.81 1.08 25.63
CA ARG A 648 -3.57 0.38 25.29
C ARG A 648 -2.37 0.93 26.06
N PRO A 649 -1.44 0.07 26.52
CA PRO A 649 -0.20 0.48 27.17
C PRO A 649 0.83 0.95 26.13
N TYR A 650 1.59 2.00 26.45
CA TYR A 650 2.65 2.52 25.60
C TYR A 650 3.95 2.75 26.36
N LEU A 651 5.07 2.63 25.64
CA LEU A 651 6.35 3.20 26.02
C LEU A 651 6.79 4.23 24.96
N THR A 652 7.05 5.46 25.37
CA THR A 652 7.51 6.55 24.52
C THR A 652 8.91 7.00 24.94
N LEU A 653 9.81 7.16 23.96
CA LEU A 653 11.20 7.58 24.12
C LEU A 653 11.48 8.72 23.14
N TRP A 654 12.05 9.84 23.60
CA TRP A 654 12.33 10.97 22.72
C TRP A 654 13.52 11.83 23.17
N HIS A 655 14.15 12.49 22.21
CA HIS A 655 15.07 13.60 22.43
C HIS A 655 14.27 14.89 22.66
N ASP A 656 14.67 15.65 23.67
CA ASP A 656 14.15 16.97 24.01
C ASP A 656 15.21 18.00 23.57
N HIS A 657 14.95 18.71 22.46
CA HIS A 657 15.89 19.69 21.89
C HIS A 657 15.74 21.07 22.54
N GLY A 658 14.82 21.23 23.50
CA GLY A 658 14.52 22.49 24.16
C GLY A 658 13.65 23.43 23.32
N ASP A 659 13.43 24.63 23.86
CA ASP A 659 12.67 25.71 23.23
C ASP A 659 13.52 26.45 22.19
N ALA A 660 12.94 26.70 21.02
CA ALA A 660 13.57 27.41 19.90
C ALA A 660 15.03 26.97 19.62
N PRO A 661 15.28 25.67 19.37
CA PRO A 661 16.62 25.19 19.13
C PRO A 661 17.25 25.87 17.90
N SER A 662 18.58 25.91 17.87
CA SER A 662 19.34 26.45 16.74
C SER A 662 20.49 25.52 16.39
N GLY A 663 20.26 24.67 15.38
CA GLY A 663 21.27 23.74 14.86
C GLY A 663 21.48 22.49 15.73
N ALA A 664 20.45 22.02 16.44
CA ALA A 664 20.50 20.76 17.18
C ALA A 664 20.60 19.55 16.23
N GLY A 665 20.94 18.39 16.78
CA GLY A 665 21.09 17.15 16.02
C GLY A 665 21.02 15.90 16.90
N TYR A 666 20.94 14.75 16.26
CA TYR A 666 20.88 13.44 16.93
C TYR A 666 21.60 12.37 16.09
N PHE A 667 22.02 11.30 16.75
CA PHE A 667 22.51 10.09 16.10
C PHE A 667 22.23 8.87 16.97
N TRP A 668 21.53 7.88 16.42
CA TRP A 668 21.39 6.57 17.05
C TRP A 668 21.34 5.46 16.00
N LEU A 669 21.62 4.24 16.45
CA LEU A 669 21.46 3.02 15.69
C LEU A 669 20.23 2.27 16.24
N GLN A 670 19.20 2.13 15.43
CA GLN A 670 18.05 1.30 15.75
C GLN A 670 18.34 -0.14 15.32
N ALA A 671 18.09 -1.08 16.22
CA ALA A 671 18.40 -2.49 16.08
C ALA A 671 17.13 -3.33 16.33
N PRO A 672 16.17 -3.36 15.39
CA PRO A 672 14.92 -4.08 15.59
C PRO A 672 15.15 -5.57 15.82
N ALA A 673 14.33 -6.17 16.69
CA ALA A 673 14.41 -7.57 17.09
C ALA A 673 15.77 -8.04 17.67
N ALA A 674 16.72 -7.12 17.92
CA ALA A 674 17.98 -7.46 18.56
C ALA A 674 17.76 -7.75 20.05
N SER A 675 18.35 -8.84 20.55
CA SER A 675 18.33 -9.15 21.98
C SER A 675 19.15 -8.15 22.79
N ALA A 676 18.83 -7.99 24.08
CA ALA A 676 19.57 -7.13 25.00
C ALA A 676 21.08 -7.40 24.98
N ALA A 677 21.49 -8.67 24.87
CA ALA A 677 22.89 -9.05 24.75
C ALA A 677 23.54 -8.56 23.44
N ARG A 678 22.83 -8.64 22.30
CA ARG A 678 23.29 -8.09 21.02
C ARG A 678 23.37 -6.57 21.07
N THR A 679 22.35 -5.91 21.62
CA THR A 679 22.32 -4.46 21.79
C THR A 679 23.47 -3.97 22.66
N ARG A 680 23.74 -4.61 23.81
CA ARG A 680 24.89 -4.29 24.67
C ARG A 680 26.23 -4.46 23.94
N ARG A 681 26.39 -5.53 23.16
CA ARG A 681 27.61 -5.74 22.35
C ARG A 681 27.80 -4.63 21.31
N TRP A 682 26.72 -4.25 20.62
CA TRP A 682 26.75 -3.16 19.65
C TRP A 682 26.94 -1.79 20.31
N ALA A 683 26.52 -1.60 21.56
CA ALA A 683 26.86 -0.38 22.30
C ALA A 683 28.36 -0.28 22.62
N ALA A 684 29.02 -1.42 22.88
CA ALA A 684 30.46 -1.47 23.15
C ALA A 684 31.32 -1.40 21.87
N ALA A 685 30.81 -1.94 20.76
CA ALA A 685 31.44 -1.91 19.45
C ALA A 685 30.36 -1.64 18.37
N PRO A 686 30.04 -0.35 18.11
CA PRO A 686 29.01 0.02 17.15
C PRO A 686 29.28 -0.59 15.77
N PRO A 687 28.29 -1.26 15.15
CA PRO A 687 28.44 -1.86 13.83
C PRO A 687 28.50 -0.81 12.70
N VAL A 688 28.22 0.46 13.02
CA VAL A 688 28.17 1.59 12.09
C VAL A 688 28.80 2.79 12.77
N GLU A 689 29.67 3.50 12.04
CA GLU A 689 30.37 4.70 12.48
C GLU A 689 29.75 5.94 11.82
N LEU A 690 29.59 7.02 12.59
CA LEU A 690 29.19 8.31 12.05
C LEU A 690 30.38 8.96 11.34
N VAL A 691 30.24 9.24 10.06
CA VAL A 691 31.25 9.96 9.25
C VAL A 691 30.96 11.46 9.25
N SER A 692 29.69 11.85 9.09
CA SER A 692 29.27 13.26 9.15
C SER A 692 27.82 13.39 9.59
N ARG A 693 27.56 14.42 10.41
CA ARG A 693 26.22 14.93 10.80
C ARG A 693 26.19 16.45 10.58
N SER A 694 26.55 16.88 9.38
CA SER A 694 26.56 18.30 9.01
C SER A 694 25.33 18.66 8.18
N THR A 695 25.07 19.95 8.04
CA THR A 695 24.01 20.46 7.15
C THR A 695 24.36 20.36 5.66
N ALA A 696 25.59 19.97 5.32
CA ALA A 696 25.99 19.68 3.94
C ALA A 696 25.82 18.20 3.61
N VAL A 697 26.18 17.30 4.53
CA VAL A 697 26.14 15.85 4.31
C VAL A 697 25.92 15.08 5.62
N HIS A 698 24.99 14.12 5.57
CA HIS A 698 24.95 13.00 6.51
C HIS A 698 25.68 11.81 5.90
N ALA A 699 26.59 11.20 6.64
CA ALA A 699 27.28 10.01 6.16
C ALA A 699 27.60 9.05 7.29
N VAL A 700 27.53 7.75 6.99
CA VAL A 700 27.90 6.66 7.89
C VAL A 700 28.77 5.64 7.17
N ARG A 701 29.66 4.99 7.93
CA ARG A 701 30.50 3.90 7.44
C ARG A 701 30.18 2.61 8.18
N ARG A 702 30.11 1.50 7.46
CA ARG A 702 30.02 0.16 8.05
C ARG A 702 31.40 -0.51 7.98
N PRO A 703 32.11 -0.69 9.11
CA PRO A 703 33.48 -1.19 9.08
C PRO A 703 33.64 -2.62 8.54
N SER A 704 32.61 -3.47 8.67
CA SER A 704 32.68 -4.89 8.30
C SER A 704 32.94 -5.14 6.82
N ASP A 705 32.48 -4.25 5.94
CA ASP A 705 32.61 -4.35 4.49
C ASP A 705 33.07 -3.04 3.83
N GLY A 706 33.26 -1.99 4.62
CA GLY A 706 33.71 -0.69 4.11
C GLY A 706 32.64 0.07 3.34
N LEU A 707 31.35 -0.28 3.48
CA LEU A 707 30.25 0.51 2.91
C LEU A 707 30.32 1.94 3.45
N LEU A 708 30.28 2.92 2.54
CA LEU A 708 30.06 4.33 2.82
C LEU A 708 28.69 4.72 2.27
N ALA A 709 27.81 5.18 3.15
CA ALA A 709 26.48 5.66 2.79
C ALA A 709 26.39 7.15 3.10
N ALA A 710 25.90 7.96 2.15
CA ALA A 710 25.85 9.41 2.30
C ALA A 710 24.59 10.01 1.66
N ASN A 711 23.99 10.97 2.37
CA ASN A 711 22.97 11.86 1.86
C ASN A 711 23.55 13.28 1.85
N PHE A 712 23.78 13.80 0.66
CA PHE A 712 24.23 15.17 0.43
C PHE A 712 23.00 16.08 0.32
N TRP A 713 22.95 17.10 1.16
CA TRP A 713 21.93 18.15 1.17
C TRP A 713 22.34 19.33 0.30
N SER A 714 23.65 19.54 0.17
CA SER A 714 24.30 20.50 -0.71
C SER A 714 25.68 19.96 -1.11
N ALA A 715 26.43 20.72 -1.91
CA ALA A 715 27.78 20.33 -2.31
C ALA A 715 28.66 20.09 -1.06
N GLY A 716 29.40 19.00 -1.04
CA GLY A 716 30.19 18.63 0.13
C GLY A 716 31.01 17.36 -0.04
N THR A 717 31.77 17.03 1.00
CA THR A 717 32.67 15.87 1.03
C THR A 717 32.40 15.04 2.29
N ALA A 718 32.34 13.72 2.12
CA ALA A 718 32.35 12.73 3.18
C ALA A 718 33.44 11.70 2.88
N GLN A 719 34.59 11.82 3.54
CA GLN A 719 35.78 10.98 3.30
C GLN A 719 36.18 10.96 1.81
N GLU A 720 36.24 9.78 1.17
CA GLU A 720 36.61 9.61 -0.23
C GLU A 720 35.52 10.07 -1.22
N LEU A 721 34.37 10.54 -0.74
CA LEU A 721 33.21 10.87 -1.55
C LEU A 721 32.97 12.38 -1.58
N THR A 722 33.00 13.02 -2.75
CA THR A 722 32.63 14.43 -2.92
C THR A 722 31.51 14.56 -3.94
N CYS A 723 30.43 15.24 -3.56
CA CYS A 723 29.28 15.47 -4.45
C CYS A 723 29.12 16.97 -4.74
N ASP A 724 28.67 17.29 -5.95
CA ASP A 724 28.44 18.66 -6.41
C ASP A 724 27.14 19.32 -5.89
N GLY A 725 26.29 18.57 -5.19
CA GLY A 725 24.97 19.05 -4.76
C GLY A 725 24.12 17.94 -4.12
N PRO A 726 22.79 18.13 -4.04
CA PRO A 726 21.85 17.15 -3.51
C PRO A 726 21.97 15.78 -4.17
N ALA A 727 22.18 14.73 -3.37
CA ALA A 727 22.25 13.34 -3.85
C ALA A 727 22.11 12.36 -2.68
N SER A 728 21.64 11.15 -2.96
CA SER A 728 21.79 10.00 -2.05
C SER A 728 22.73 8.99 -2.70
N VAL A 729 23.72 8.50 -1.96
CA VAL A 729 24.82 7.68 -2.50
C VAL A 729 25.19 6.53 -1.55
N LEU A 730 25.38 5.34 -2.12
CA LEU A 730 25.98 4.18 -1.46
C LEU A 730 27.22 3.75 -2.24
N VAL A 731 28.35 3.56 -1.55
CA VAL A 731 29.58 3.00 -2.13
C VAL A 731 29.97 1.77 -1.31
N ARG A 732 29.90 0.58 -1.91
CA ARG A 732 30.21 -0.68 -1.24
C ARG A 732 31.35 -1.42 -1.93
N PRO A 733 32.52 -1.55 -1.27
CA PRO A 733 33.54 -2.52 -1.64
C PRO A 733 33.09 -3.96 -1.35
N ASP A 734 33.40 -4.88 -2.26
CA ASP A 734 33.31 -6.32 -2.08
C ASP A 734 34.52 -7.00 -2.75
N GLY A 735 35.54 -7.29 -1.95
CA GLY A 735 36.84 -7.74 -2.43
C GLY A 735 37.48 -6.70 -3.37
N ARG A 736 37.55 -7.03 -4.66
CA ARG A 736 38.04 -6.10 -5.70
C ARG A 736 36.92 -5.34 -6.41
N THR A 737 35.67 -5.73 -6.22
CA THR A 737 34.53 -5.06 -6.83
C THR A 737 34.15 -3.86 -5.95
N VAL A 738 33.75 -2.75 -6.55
CA VAL A 738 33.15 -1.61 -5.83
C VAL A 738 31.86 -1.26 -6.53
N THR A 739 30.73 -1.39 -5.84
CA THR A 739 29.43 -0.99 -6.37
C THR A 739 29.08 0.39 -5.84
N VAL A 740 28.64 1.28 -6.73
CA VAL A 740 28.15 2.62 -6.43
C VAL A 740 26.69 2.67 -6.86
N ALA A 741 25.80 3.05 -5.96
CA ALA A 741 24.42 3.39 -6.25
C ALA A 741 24.20 4.87 -5.91
N LEU A 742 23.54 5.61 -6.79
CA LEU A 742 23.22 7.02 -6.55
C LEU A 742 21.86 7.41 -7.10
N SER A 743 21.25 8.45 -6.52
CA SER A 743 20.03 9.07 -7.03
C SER A 743 20.03 10.59 -6.79
N ASP A 744 19.10 11.28 -7.45
CA ASP A 744 18.67 12.64 -7.10
C ASP A 744 17.32 12.61 -6.35
N PRO A 745 17.31 12.70 -5.01
CA PRO A 745 16.07 12.74 -4.22
C PRO A 745 15.24 14.01 -4.42
N THR A 746 15.79 15.07 -5.04
CA THR A 746 15.01 16.28 -5.36
C THR A 746 14.09 16.05 -6.55
N GLN A 747 14.47 15.16 -7.47
CA GLN A 747 13.83 14.90 -8.77
C GLN A 747 13.84 16.12 -9.72
N LEU A 748 14.70 17.10 -9.48
CA LEU A 748 14.78 18.35 -10.23
C LEU A 748 16.09 18.51 -10.99
N ARG A 749 17.12 17.73 -10.65
CA ARG A 749 18.45 17.86 -11.25
C ARG A 749 18.50 17.08 -12.56
N SER A 750 19.11 17.69 -13.56
CA SER A 750 19.45 16.99 -14.81
C SER A 750 20.66 16.06 -14.65
N SER A 751 21.53 16.31 -13.68
CA SER A 751 22.66 15.43 -13.41
C SER A 751 23.20 15.56 -11.98
N VAL A 752 23.87 14.51 -11.54
CA VAL A 752 24.66 14.43 -10.31
C VAL A 752 26.12 14.16 -10.67
N VAL A 753 27.05 14.91 -10.07
CA VAL A 753 28.50 14.71 -10.24
C VAL A 753 29.13 14.33 -8.91
N LEU A 754 29.82 13.19 -8.92
CA LEU A 754 30.41 12.54 -7.76
C LEU A 754 31.88 12.25 -8.04
N ASP A 755 32.79 12.81 -7.24
CA ASP A 755 34.18 12.40 -7.20
C ASP A 755 34.37 11.31 -6.14
N LEU A 756 34.89 10.16 -6.57
CA LEU A 756 35.29 9.04 -5.74
C LEU A 756 36.82 8.96 -5.72
N ASP A 757 37.43 9.46 -4.65
CA ASP A 757 38.88 9.56 -4.44
C ASP A 757 39.48 8.20 -4.02
N LEU A 758 39.24 7.18 -4.83
CA LEU A 758 39.81 5.84 -4.72
C LEU A 758 40.64 5.51 -5.97
N PRO A 759 41.98 5.38 -5.84
CA PRO A 759 42.85 5.13 -6.99
C PRO A 759 42.75 3.69 -7.48
N GLY A 760 43.09 3.48 -8.76
CA GLY A 760 43.17 2.15 -9.37
C GLY A 760 41.81 1.51 -9.68
N LEU A 761 40.77 2.33 -9.86
CA LEU A 761 39.44 1.87 -10.25
C LEU A 761 39.27 1.85 -11.78
N THR A 762 38.66 0.79 -12.28
CA THR A 762 38.20 0.67 -13.68
C THR A 762 36.72 0.31 -13.73
N VAL A 763 35.99 0.81 -14.73
CA VAL A 763 34.56 0.51 -14.89
C VAL A 763 34.37 -0.91 -15.42
N VAL A 764 33.49 -1.67 -14.77
CA VAL A 764 33.03 -3.00 -15.22
C VAL A 764 31.70 -2.88 -15.95
N SER A 765 30.74 -2.20 -15.34
CA SER A 765 29.41 -1.92 -15.90
C SER A 765 28.84 -0.65 -15.29
N ALA A 766 27.97 0.02 -16.03
CA ALA A 766 27.29 1.24 -15.59
C ALA A 766 25.90 1.29 -16.22
N ASP A 767 24.93 1.81 -15.49
CA ASP A 767 23.59 2.05 -16.05
C ASP A 767 23.63 3.10 -17.17
N PRO A 768 22.64 3.07 -18.09
CA PRO A 768 22.48 4.11 -19.08
C PRO A 768 22.47 5.51 -18.44
N GLY A 769 23.23 6.44 -19.01
CA GLY A 769 23.35 7.81 -18.48
C GLY A 769 24.48 8.02 -17.47
N VAL A 770 25.14 6.96 -16.99
CA VAL A 770 26.30 7.05 -16.10
C VAL A 770 27.60 7.05 -16.90
N ARG A 771 28.46 8.05 -16.65
CA ARG A 771 29.76 8.22 -17.31
C ARG A 771 30.86 8.43 -16.26
N THR A 772 32.07 7.98 -16.56
CA THR A 772 33.22 8.17 -15.67
C THR A 772 34.40 8.80 -16.37
N THR A 773 35.14 9.67 -15.68
CA THR A 773 36.44 10.18 -16.11
C THR A 773 37.48 9.99 -15.01
N ALA A 774 38.71 9.64 -15.38
CA ALA A 774 39.78 9.51 -14.40
C ALA A 774 40.16 10.88 -13.82
N THR A 775 40.36 10.94 -12.50
CA THR A 775 40.93 12.10 -11.82
C THR A 775 42.34 11.75 -11.33
N GLY A 776 43.08 12.73 -10.83
CA GLY A 776 44.39 12.48 -10.22
C GLY A 776 44.35 11.62 -8.95
N ARG A 777 43.15 11.37 -8.38
CA ARG A 777 42.95 10.67 -7.10
C ARG A 777 41.99 9.48 -7.18
N GLY A 778 41.27 9.31 -8.28
CA GLY A 778 40.30 8.24 -8.48
C GLY A 778 39.45 8.46 -9.73
N LEU A 779 38.13 8.46 -9.58
CA LEU A 779 37.18 8.64 -10.67
C LEU A 779 36.18 9.75 -10.37
N ARG A 780 35.85 10.52 -11.39
CA ARG A 780 34.67 11.38 -11.43
C ARG A 780 33.55 10.63 -12.13
N ILE A 781 32.41 10.50 -11.48
CA ILE A 781 31.19 9.88 -11.98
C ILE A 781 30.20 11.01 -12.28
N THR A 782 29.62 11.00 -13.47
CA THR A 782 28.55 11.91 -13.88
C THR A 782 27.36 11.07 -14.29
N ALA A 783 26.24 11.25 -13.60
CA ALA A 783 25.01 10.51 -13.83
C ALA A 783 23.91 11.46 -14.32
N ASP A 784 23.29 11.13 -15.46
CA ASP A 784 22.11 11.83 -15.97
C ASP A 784 20.88 11.42 -15.15
N THR A 785 20.29 12.38 -14.44
CA THR A 785 19.14 12.15 -13.55
C THR A 785 17.85 12.79 -14.07
N ALA A 786 17.89 13.42 -15.25
CA ALA A 786 16.73 14.08 -15.82
C ALA A 786 15.59 13.08 -16.06
N GLY A 787 14.39 13.37 -15.54
CA GLY A 787 13.20 12.53 -15.75
C GLY A 787 13.29 11.13 -15.11
N LEU A 788 14.29 10.84 -14.27
CA LEU A 788 14.39 9.58 -13.56
C LEU A 788 13.56 9.54 -12.27
N HIS A 789 13.00 10.70 -11.88
CA HIS A 789 12.09 10.83 -10.75
C HIS A 789 12.59 10.17 -9.45
N GLY A 790 13.89 10.30 -9.17
CA GLY A 790 14.51 9.75 -7.96
C GLY A 790 14.85 8.27 -8.02
N ALA A 791 14.74 7.63 -9.19
CA ALA A 791 15.27 6.29 -9.42
C ALA A 791 16.78 6.23 -9.14
N THR A 792 17.25 5.05 -8.74
CA THR A 792 18.67 4.79 -8.51
C THR A 792 19.37 4.40 -9.80
N LEU A 793 20.60 4.89 -9.98
CA LEU A 793 21.54 4.49 -11.02
C LEU A 793 22.71 3.75 -10.39
N ASP A 794 23.05 2.61 -10.95
CA ASP A 794 24.13 1.74 -10.50
C ASP A 794 25.39 1.82 -11.39
N LEU A 795 26.53 1.65 -10.73
CA LEU A 795 27.85 1.57 -11.34
C LEU A 795 28.68 0.50 -10.62
N THR A 796 29.23 -0.45 -11.38
CA THR A 796 30.16 -1.45 -10.85
C THR A 796 31.57 -1.17 -11.36
N LEU A 797 32.49 -1.06 -10.42
CA LEU A 797 33.90 -0.77 -10.63
C LEU A 797 34.74 -1.95 -10.15
N LYS A 798 36.00 -1.99 -10.59
CA LYS A 798 36.99 -2.97 -10.16
C LYS A 798 38.29 -2.28 -9.76
N ARG A 799 38.79 -2.64 -8.58
CA ARG A 799 40.10 -2.25 -8.07
C ARG A 799 41.19 -3.16 -8.65
N SER A 800 42.26 -2.54 -9.13
CA SER A 800 43.49 -3.17 -9.62
C SER A 800 44.13 -4.12 -8.61
#